data_AF-A0A929YMS1-F1
#
_entry.id   AF-A0A929YMS1-F1
#
_cell.length_a   1.000
_cell.length_b   1.000
_cell.length_c   1.000
_cell.angle_alpha   90.00
_cell.angle_beta   90.00
_cell.angle_gamma   90.00
#
_symmetry.space_group_name_H-M   'P 1'
#
loop_
_entity.id
_entity.type
_entity.pdbx_description
1 polymer ?
#
loop_
_entity_poly.entity_id
_entity_poly.type
_entity_poly.pdbx_seq_one_letter_code
_entity_poly.pdbx_strand_id
1 'polypeptide(L)'
;MSNTGTRNERTETISDLSLKLKQQKQAKNSKIRVRLAQRFKKPTYFTAHFMAFLVVFISLVFCLAYLSNRGENTDLIKLSPGQIALQKEYEKDFTSAGHTIKNPNIILNPYKTSPLTALIIFETEEEVSPTVTIQGKDSKTTLSHDFVKAKKHYLPIYGLYPDTTNKIRITYETPVKTGEQKTDASIAHSGNVIDEHSAAKKLEQYESEHITEVGNQFTPVNHEINRELQKENQPNLKNIVETIDREFEIKTEPLPENLPKATLVTSDKSKLSSDFYFFSPATKNNYMTAYDINGDLRWYLKNTALWENTKLNNGHLLISTERLINPPYYMTGLYEIDLLGKIYAEYSLPGGYHHDYFELENGNLIVASNNFSSQNHTVEDYIVELDRKTGQVVKRVDLQKILKKDDGKNENWTEYDWFHNNSVYYDKNSDSLILSGRHQDAVISINYTTTDINWILGDPTNWSSFYQKYFLKPIGQNFEYQWSQHAAKITPDGYLTLFDNGNNKSKTPESYIKASNSYSRAVVYKIDAAQKTVEQVWQYGKERGSDFYSPYISDFDLLSQNHYLVLSGGIVKSDGTPSNQPAGLTTGHVELLSNTVELLNNQVIFELHIPTNNYRVEKMDPYAGVNYTMQGAKQLGTLDFTDPEERKQGFITNTEVDQDFLKRHDITLKNEEDRLVFSGRFHREDNVRVGLYRNFYTNLYQVPVSKHPYTALCVDVFSEDENQNGINVTKYINKDGLRGNYSVYIEYNGKLYNTGKYFNAK
;
A
#
# COMPACT_ATOMS: atom_id res chain seq x y z
N MET A 1 38.43 -54.17 -49.08
CA MET A 1 39.70 -54.26 -48.32
C MET A 1 39.36 -53.92 -46.87
N SER A 2 39.23 -54.94 -46.00
CA SER A 2 40.03 -55.19 -44.77
C SER A 2 39.98 -54.06 -43.72
N ASN A 3 39.86 -54.27 -42.40
CA ASN A 3 39.76 -55.44 -41.53
C ASN A 3 39.37 -54.91 -40.13
N THR A 4 38.36 -55.52 -39.52
CA THR A 4 38.27 -55.97 -38.10
C THR A 4 38.91 -55.18 -36.94
N GLY A 5 38.14 -55.02 -35.84
CA GLY A 5 38.71 -54.87 -34.50
C GLY A 5 37.80 -54.25 -33.45
N THR A 6 36.76 -54.96 -33.03
CA THR A 6 35.92 -54.66 -31.85
C THR A 6 36.73 -54.78 -30.55
N ARG A 7 36.60 -53.81 -29.63
CA ARG A 7 37.09 -53.91 -28.26
C ARG A 7 35.96 -53.61 -27.27
N ASN A 8 35.51 -54.66 -26.59
CA ASN A 8 34.54 -54.62 -25.49
C ASN A 8 35.21 -54.02 -24.23
N GLU A 9 34.72 -52.88 -23.76
CA GLU A 9 34.99 -52.40 -22.40
C GLU A 9 33.98 -53.04 -21.44
N ARG A 10 34.47 -53.85 -20.50
CA ARG A 10 33.69 -54.43 -19.40
C ARG A 10 33.65 -53.44 -18.25
N THR A 11 32.47 -52.97 -17.91
CA THR A 11 32.15 -52.26 -16.67
C THR A 11 32.18 -53.25 -15.50
N GLU A 12 33.11 -53.09 -14.55
CA GLU A 12 33.09 -53.87 -13.29
C GLU A 12 31.89 -53.43 -12.44
N THR A 13 31.10 -54.38 -11.96
CA THR A 13 29.93 -54.08 -11.12
C THR A 13 30.31 -54.02 -9.64
N ILE A 14 29.54 -53.28 -8.84
CA ILE A 14 29.74 -53.12 -7.37
C ILE A 14 29.75 -54.49 -6.64
N SER A 15 29.13 -55.51 -7.21
CA SER A 15 29.17 -56.91 -6.78
C SER A 15 30.58 -57.52 -6.86
N ASP A 16 31.33 -57.22 -7.93
CA ASP A 16 32.65 -57.79 -8.20
C ASP A 16 33.75 -57.20 -7.28
N LEU A 17 33.58 -55.93 -6.88
CA LEU A 17 34.41 -55.26 -5.87
C LEU A 17 34.13 -55.80 -4.45
N SER A 18 32.87 -56.09 -4.14
CA SER A 18 32.45 -56.67 -2.85
C SER A 18 32.99 -58.10 -2.64
N LEU A 19 33.05 -58.90 -3.72
CA LEU A 19 33.58 -60.27 -3.67
C LEU A 19 35.11 -60.30 -3.49
N LYS A 20 35.86 -59.38 -4.15
CA LYS A 20 37.31 -59.23 -3.94
C LYS A 20 37.65 -58.79 -2.50
N LEU A 21 36.83 -57.91 -1.90
CA LEU A 21 36.99 -57.46 -0.51
C LEU A 21 36.59 -58.53 0.53
N LYS A 22 35.66 -59.43 0.22
CA LYS A 22 35.34 -60.59 1.07
C LYS A 22 36.37 -61.72 0.98
N GLN A 23 36.98 -61.95 -0.20
CA GLN A 23 37.99 -63.00 -0.38
C GLN A 23 39.36 -62.67 0.25
N GLN A 24 39.71 -61.39 0.42
CA GLN A 24 40.91 -61.01 1.19
C GLN A 24 40.75 -61.15 2.71
N LYS A 25 39.51 -61.24 3.22
CA LYS A 25 39.23 -61.29 4.67
C LYS A 25 39.25 -62.71 5.27
N GLN A 26 39.49 -63.76 4.48
CA GLN A 26 39.34 -65.15 4.95
C GLN A 26 40.54 -66.09 4.74
N ALA A 27 41.73 -65.60 4.38
CA ALA A 27 42.91 -66.48 4.25
C ALA A 27 44.23 -65.83 4.71
N LYS A 28 44.47 -65.83 6.02
CA LYS A 28 45.73 -66.30 6.67
C LYS A 28 45.80 -65.87 8.14
N ASN A 29 45.31 -66.77 8.98
CA ASN A 29 45.84 -66.96 10.32
C ASN A 29 47.16 -67.74 10.19
N SER A 30 48.27 -67.04 10.06
CA SER A 30 49.61 -67.60 10.26
C SER A 30 50.45 -66.57 10.98
N LYS A 31 50.92 -66.90 12.19
CA LYS A 31 51.84 -66.08 12.99
C LYS A 31 53.13 -65.82 12.21
N ILE A 32 53.21 -64.70 11.50
CA ILE A 32 54.47 -64.17 10.99
C ILE A 32 55.08 -63.33 12.11
N ARG A 33 56.11 -63.85 12.77
CA ARG A 33 57.05 -63.02 13.55
C ARG A 33 57.88 -62.21 12.54
N VAL A 34 57.38 -61.04 12.16
CA VAL A 34 58.20 -60.05 11.46
C VAL A 34 59.09 -59.39 12.51
N ARG A 35 60.40 -59.64 12.46
CA ARG A 35 61.37 -58.75 13.10
C ARG A 35 61.17 -57.36 12.50
N LEU A 36 60.68 -56.41 13.30
CA LEU A 36 60.71 -54.97 13.02
C LEU A 36 62.17 -54.53 12.93
N ALA A 37 62.80 -54.75 11.77
CA ALA A 37 64.11 -54.23 11.42
C ALA A 37 63.97 -53.03 10.47
N GLN A 38 63.02 -52.15 10.77
CA GLN A 38 63.07 -50.75 10.36
C GLN A 38 62.23 -49.99 11.39
N ARG A 39 62.90 -49.21 12.23
CA ARG A 39 62.24 -48.21 13.09
C ARG A 39 61.29 -47.43 12.18
N PHE A 40 60.04 -47.24 12.58
CA PHE A 40 59.22 -46.14 12.07
C PHE A 40 60.16 -44.93 11.99
N LYS A 41 60.45 -44.41 10.79
CA LYS A 41 61.17 -43.14 10.68
C LYS A 41 60.32 -42.20 11.52
N LYS A 42 60.90 -41.75 12.65
CA LYS A 42 60.26 -40.74 13.50
C LYS A 42 59.77 -39.65 12.54
N PRO A 43 58.52 -39.15 12.69
CA PRO A 43 58.08 -38.04 11.86
C PRO A 43 59.23 -37.03 11.84
N THR A 44 59.72 -36.71 10.64
CA THR A 44 60.69 -35.64 10.46
C THR A 44 60.19 -34.45 11.28
N TYR A 45 61.08 -33.69 11.93
CA TYR A 45 60.67 -32.56 12.76
C TYR A 45 59.55 -31.74 12.11
N PHE A 46 59.63 -31.51 10.80
CA PHE A 46 58.57 -30.92 9.97
C PHE A 46 57.17 -31.57 10.09
N THR A 47 57.03 -32.89 9.96
CA THR A 47 55.72 -33.57 10.03
C THR A 47 55.15 -33.61 11.45
N ALA A 48 56.00 -33.67 12.48
CA ALA A 48 55.55 -33.56 13.87
C ALA A 48 55.09 -32.12 14.22
N HIS A 49 55.83 -31.11 13.76
CA HIS A 49 55.46 -29.70 13.93
C HIS A 49 54.21 -29.35 13.13
N PHE A 50 54.06 -29.88 11.92
CA PHE A 50 52.85 -29.67 11.10
C PHE A 50 51.61 -30.31 11.74
N MET A 51 51.72 -31.53 12.29
CA MET A 51 50.60 -32.17 13.01
C MET A 51 50.26 -31.43 14.31
N ALA A 52 51.26 -30.95 15.06
CA ALA A 52 51.03 -30.12 16.24
C ALA A 52 50.36 -28.79 15.87
N PHE A 53 50.83 -28.12 14.81
CA PHE A 53 50.21 -26.93 14.24
C PHE A 53 48.77 -27.20 13.82
N LEU A 54 48.49 -28.31 13.13
CA LEU A 54 47.15 -28.68 12.70
C LEU A 54 46.20 -28.89 13.89
N VAL A 55 46.66 -29.55 14.96
CA VAL A 55 45.86 -29.73 16.18
C VAL A 55 45.58 -28.39 16.85
N VAL A 56 46.59 -27.53 17.01
CA VAL A 56 46.41 -26.17 17.57
C VAL A 56 45.46 -25.35 16.71
N PHE A 57 45.60 -25.41 15.39
CA PHE A 57 44.74 -24.71 14.43
C PHE A 57 43.29 -25.20 14.52
N ILE A 58 43.07 -26.52 14.55
CA ILE A 58 41.73 -27.12 14.70
C ILE A 58 41.12 -26.72 16.06
N SER A 59 41.88 -26.82 17.15
CA SER A 59 41.42 -26.39 18.48
C SER A 59 41.08 -24.91 18.53
N LEU A 60 41.86 -24.06 17.84
CA LEU A 60 41.56 -22.64 17.70
C LEU A 60 40.25 -22.44 16.93
N VAL A 61 40.06 -23.12 15.79
CA VAL A 61 38.83 -23.05 15.01
C VAL A 61 37.61 -23.49 15.84
N PHE A 62 37.72 -24.59 16.59
CA PHE A 62 36.65 -25.03 17.50
C PHE A 62 36.39 -24.03 18.63
N CYS A 63 37.44 -23.44 19.20
CA CYS A 63 37.30 -22.42 20.24
C CYS A 63 36.61 -21.16 19.69
N LEU A 64 37.02 -20.67 18.52
CA LEU A 64 36.40 -19.54 17.84
C LEU A 64 34.94 -19.84 17.47
N ALA A 65 34.63 -21.04 16.97
CA ALA A 65 33.27 -21.45 16.66
C ALA A 65 32.40 -21.54 17.93
N TYR A 66 32.93 -22.14 19.01
CA TYR A 66 32.25 -22.22 20.30
C TYR A 66 31.95 -20.84 20.87
N LEU A 67 32.94 -19.94 20.86
CA LEU A 67 32.78 -18.56 21.34
C LEU A 67 31.82 -17.77 20.46
N SER A 68 31.83 -18.00 19.13
CA SER A 68 30.87 -17.37 18.21
C SER A 68 29.43 -17.80 18.53
N ASN A 69 29.22 -19.11 18.68
CA ASN A 69 27.89 -19.69 18.95
C ASN A 69 27.37 -19.34 20.35
N ARG A 70 28.25 -19.05 21.32
CA ARG A 70 27.84 -18.64 22.67
C ARG A 70 27.07 -17.31 22.67
N GLY A 71 27.34 -16.45 21.68
CA GLY A 71 26.59 -15.21 21.44
C GLY A 71 25.33 -15.40 20.61
N GLU A 72 24.92 -16.63 20.29
CA GLU A 72 23.67 -16.86 19.57
C GLU A 72 22.50 -17.04 20.53
N ASN A 73 21.41 -16.34 20.22
CA ASN A 73 20.15 -16.41 20.94
C ASN A 73 19.29 -17.57 20.46
N THR A 74 18.44 -18.10 21.35
CA THR A 74 17.69 -19.34 21.12
C THR A 74 16.19 -19.15 20.92
N ASP A 75 15.65 -17.98 21.24
CA ASP A 75 14.21 -17.76 21.16
C ASP A 75 13.83 -17.10 19.82
N LEU A 76 13.16 -17.85 18.96
CA LEU A 76 12.75 -17.36 17.65
C LEU A 76 11.63 -16.30 17.78
N ILE A 77 11.83 -15.15 17.15
CA ILE A 77 10.77 -14.16 16.96
C ILE A 77 9.82 -14.70 15.87
N LYS A 78 8.58 -15.00 16.28
CA LYS A 78 7.54 -15.51 15.38
C LYS A 78 7.27 -14.52 14.25
N LEU A 79 7.13 -15.06 13.03
CA LEU A 79 6.73 -14.29 11.87
C LEU A 79 5.31 -13.74 12.07
N SER A 80 5.14 -12.44 11.87
CA SER A 80 3.85 -11.80 11.73
C SER A 80 3.48 -11.79 10.25
N PRO A 81 2.40 -12.47 9.82
CA PRO A 81 1.99 -12.49 8.42
C PRO A 81 1.55 -11.09 7.97
N GLY A 82 1.85 -10.75 6.71
CA GLY A 82 1.34 -9.55 6.05
C GLY A 82 -0.07 -9.74 5.49
N GLN A 83 -0.65 -8.66 4.94
CA GLN A 83 -2.00 -8.70 4.36
C GLN A 83 -2.13 -9.71 3.22
N ILE A 84 -1.11 -9.80 2.35
CA ILE A 84 -1.11 -10.75 1.23
C ILE A 84 -1.08 -12.21 1.71
N ALA A 85 -0.35 -12.51 2.78
CA ALA A 85 -0.34 -13.86 3.36
C ALA A 85 -1.71 -14.22 3.96
N LEU A 86 -2.34 -13.28 4.69
CA LEU A 86 -3.68 -13.45 5.22
C LEU A 86 -4.73 -13.62 4.11
N GLN A 87 -4.66 -12.81 3.07
CA GLN A 87 -5.52 -12.90 1.90
C GLN A 87 -5.49 -14.29 1.26
N LYS A 88 -4.30 -14.87 1.07
CA LYS A 88 -4.15 -16.24 0.51
C LYS A 88 -4.85 -17.29 1.36
N GLU A 89 -4.94 -17.09 2.67
CA GLU A 89 -5.69 -17.99 3.54
C GLU A 89 -7.20 -17.82 3.36
N TYR A 90 -7.69 -16.59 3.21
CA TYR A 90 -9.13 -16.32 2.98
C TYR A 90 -9.60 -16.83 1.63
N GLU A 91 -8.78 -16.69 0.59
CA GLU A 91 -9.12 -17.09 -0.79
C GLU A 91 -9.32 -18.60 -0.96
N LYS A 92 -8.90 -19.44 0.00
CA LYS A 92 -9.14 -20.89 -0.01
C LYS A 92 -10.64 -21.23 0.04
N ASP A 93 -11.46 -20.34 0.61
CA ASP A 93 -12.91 -20.55 0.72
C ASP A 93 -13.66 -20.08 -0.54
N PHE A 94 -12.97 -19.50 -1.54
CA PHE A 94 -13.60 -18.83 -2.68
C PHE A 94 -13.78 -19.80 -3.86
N THR A 95 -14.54 -20.86 -3.60
CA THR A 95 -14.82 -21.92 -4.57
C THR A 95 -16.17 -21.71 -5.27
N SER A 96 -16.19 -21.91 -6.59
CA SER A 96 -17.40 -21.99 -7.40
C SER A 96 -17.95 -23.42 -7.48
N ALA A 97 -17.12 -24.42 -7.22
CA ALA A 97 -17.47 -25.82 -7.44
C ALA A 97 -18.64 -26.24 -6.55
N GLY A 98 -19.68 -26.80 -7.17
CA GLY A 98 -20.90 -27.24 -6.47
C GLY A 98 -21.88 -26.12 -6.11
N HIS A 99 -21.59 -24.86 -6.44
CA HIS A 99 -22.48 -23.73 -6.21
C HIS A 99 -23.25 -23.35 -7.48
N THR A 100 -24.56 -23.13 -7.34
CA THR A 100 -25.45 -22.69 -8.43
C THR A 100 -26.16 -21.42 -8.03
N ILE A 101 -26.84 -20.74 -8.94
CA ILE A 101 -27.63 -19.55 -8.59
C ILE A 101 -28.71 -19.82 -7.51
N LYS A 102 -29.15 -21.07 -7.34
CA LYS A 102 -30.12 -21.45 -6.28
C LYS A 102 -29.47 -21.59 -4.91
N ASN A 103 -28.17 -21.89 -4.87
CA ASN A 103 -27.37 -22.05 -3.65
C ASN A 103 -25.95 -21.55 -3.88
N PRO A 104 -25.76 -20.22 -4.06
CA PRO A 104 -24.46 -19.65 -4.33
C PRO A 104 -23.60 -19.64 -3.05
N ASN A 105 -22.28 -19.54 -3.21
CA ASN A 105 -21.37 -19.24 -2.12
C ASN A 105 -21.38 -17.72 -1.90
N ILE A 106 -21.96 -17.26 -0.77
CA ILE A 106 -22.07 -15.84 -0.43
C ILE A 106 -21.12 -15.56 0.73
N ILE A 107 -20.11 -14.72 0.49
CA ILE A 107 -19.08 -14.40 1.47
C ILE A 107 -19.14 -12.91 1.79
N LEU A 108 -19.70 -12.57 2.96
CA LEU A 108 -19.65 -11.21 3.48
C LEU A 108 -18.23 -10.87 3.94
N ASN A 109 -17.75 -9.67 3.58
CA ASN A 109 -16.43 -9.17 3.91
C ASN A 109 -15.33 -10.22 3.58
N PRO A 110 -15.17 -10.57 2.29
CA PRO A 110 -14.35 -11.71 1.86
C PRO A 110 -12.90 -11.57 2.34
N TYR A 111 -12.30 -10.38 2.21
CA TYR A 111 -10.91 -10.10 2.59
C TYR A 111 -10.75 -9.56 4.02
N LYS A 112 -11.83 -9.53 4.81
CA LYS A 112 -11.88 -9.06 6.20
C LYS A 112 -11.58 -7.57 6.40
N THR A 113 -11.30 -6.82 5.34
CA THR A 113 -10.91 -5.42 5.35
C THR A 113 -12.02 -4.44 4.93
N SER A 114 -13.01 -4.88 4.14
CA SER A 114 -14.11 -4.02 3.62
C SER A 114 -15.49 -4.58 4.01
N PRO A 115 -15.99 -4.28 5.22
CA PRO A 115 -17.15 -4.96 5.82
C PRO A 115 -18.50 -4.76 5.13
N LEU A 116 -18.63 -3.68 4.35
CA LEU A 116 -19.85 -3.35 3.59
C LEU A 116 -19.79 -3.86 2.15
N THR A 117 -19.12 -4.99 1.96
CA THR A 117 -19.01 -5.67 0.67
C THR A 117 -19.20 -7.16 0.83
N ALA A 118 -19.59 -7.83 -0.25
CA ALA A 118 -19.69 -9.28 -0.30
C ALA A 118 -19.21 -9.82 -1.65
N LEU A 119 -18.92 -11.11 -1.70
CA LEU A 119 -18.62 -11.83 -2.93
C LEU A 119 -19.65 -12.95 -3.10
N ILE A 120 -20.35 -12.97 -4.24
CA ILE A 120 -21.30 -14.04 -4.60
C ILE A 120 -20.67 -14.89 -5.70
N ILE A 121 -20.53 -16.19 -5.45
CA ILE A 121 -19.86 -17.14 -6.35
C ILE A 121 -20.82 -18.28 -6.73
N PHE A 122 -20.97 -18.55 -8.03
CA PHE A 122 -21.74 -19.69 -8.53
C PHE A 122 -21.33 -20.06 -9.96
N GLU A 123 -21.81 -21.22 -10.41
CA GLU A 123 -21.64 -21.70 -11.78
C GLU A 123 -22.98 -21.75 -12.54
N THR A 124 -22.89 -21.55 -13.85
CA THR A 124 -23.98 -21.72 -14.81
C THR A 124 -23.55 -22.71 -15.89
N GLU A 125 -24.50 -23.47 -16.42
CA GLU A 125 -24.21 -24.45 -17.48
C GLU A 125 -23.77 -23.76 -18.78
N GLU A 126 -24.46 -22.68 -19.11
CA GLU A 126 -24.14 -21.81 -20.24
C GLU A 126 -23.39 -20.57 -19.78
N GLU A 127 -22.64 -19.98 -20.70
CA GLU A 127 -22.10 -18.66 -20.47
C GLU A 127 -23.25 -17.64 -20.43
N VAL A 128 -23.35 -16.87 -19.35
CA VAL A 128 -24.36 -15.82 -19.17
C VAL A 128 -23.70 -14.55 -18.66
N SER A 129 -24.37 -13.41 -18.80
CA SER A 129 -23.93 -12.11 -18.28
C SER A 129 -24.91 -11.69 -17.17
N PRO A 130 -24.57 -11.91 -15.88
CA PRO A 130 -25.42 -11.51 -14.77
C PRO A 130 -25.43 -10.01 -14.55
N THR A 131 -26.62 -9.44 -14.38
CA THR A 131 -26.83 -8.12 -13.81
C THR A 131 -27.03 -8.27 -12.31
N VAL A 132 -26.22 -7.56 -11.52
CA VAL A 132 -26.43 -7.42 -10.07
C VAL A 132 -27.11 -6.08 -9.80
N THR A 133 -28.12 -6.09 -8.93
CA THR A 133 -28.78 -4.88 -8.43
C THR A 133 -28.78 -4.88 -6.90
N ILE A 134 -28.21 -3.84 -6.30
CA ILE A 134 -28.18 -3.63 -4.85
C ILE A 134 -29.23 -2.57 -4.52
N GLN A 135 -30.29 -2.99 -3.85
CA GLN A 135 -31.43 -2.11 -3.56
C GLN A 135 -31.01 -0.94 -2.67
N GLY A 136 -31.18 0.28 -3.19
CA GLY A 136 -30.99 1.53 -2.46
C GLY A 136 -32.22 1.94 -1.66
N LYS A 137 -32.07 3.00 -0.86
CA LYS A 137 -33.22 3.67 -0.22
C LYS A 137 -34.15 4.35 -1.24
N ASP A 138 -33.61 4.68 -2.42
CA ASP A 138 -34.34 5.21 -3.57
C ASP A 138 -33.70 4.76 -4.90
N SER A 139 -34.28 5.18 -6.03
CA SER A 139 -33.78 4.81 -7.36
C SER A 139 -32.39 5.36 -7.68
N LYS A 140 -32.00 6.50 -7.10
CA LYS A 140 -30.69 7.14 -7.32
C LYS A 140 -29.58 6.50 -6.48
N THR A 141 -29.93 5.79 -5.42
CA THR A 141 -29.00 5.07 -4.53
C THR A 141 -29.04 3.55 -4.71
N THR A 142 -29.88 3.08 -5.65
CA THR A 142 -29.90 1.68 -6.12
C THR A 142 -28.78 1.49 -7.12
N LEU A 143 -27.84 0.58 -6.83
CA LEU A 143 -26.71 0.28 -7.71
C LEU A 143 -27.08 -0.86 -8.66
N SER A 144 -26.64 -0.78 -9.91
CA SER A 144 -26.82 -1.85 -10.89
C SER A 144 -25.57 -2.00 -11.74
N HIS A 145 -25.14 -3.23 -12.01
CA HIS A 145 -23.95 -3.51 -12.81
C HIS A 145 -24.09 -4.82 -13.58
N ASP A 146 -23.72 -4.80 -14.86
CA ASP A 146 -23.67 -5.96 -15.74
C ASP A 146 -22.27 -6.57 -15.75
N PHE A 147 -22.17 -7.83 -15.34
CA PHE A 147 -20.90 -8.56 -15.35
C PHE A 147 -20.65 -9.24 -16.70
N VAL A 148 -19.37 -9.34 -17.05
CA VAL A 148 -18.93 -10.00 -18.28
C VAL A 148 -19.39 -11.45 -18.34
N LYS A 149 -19.65 -11.91 -19.57
CA LYS A 149 -20.20 -13.23 -19.83
C LYS A 149 -19.24 -14.34 -19.35
N ALA A 150 -19.72 -15.26 -18.52
CA ALA A 150 -18.91 -16.37 -18.00
C ALA A 150 -19.78 -17.58 -17.61
N LYS A 151 -19.13 -18.73 -17.35
CA LYS A 151 -19.76 -19.89 -16.68
C LYS A 151 -19.51 -19.93 -15.18
N LYS A 152 -18.38 -19.38 -14.75
CA LYS A 152 -18.01 -19.24 -13.34
C LYS A 152 -18.12 -17.77 -12.98
N HIS A 153 -19.01 -17.47 -12.05
CA HIS A 153 -19.34 -16.11 -11.66
C HIS A 153 -18.71 -15.83 -10.32
N TYR A 154 -17.93 -14.76 -10.26
CA TYR A 154 -17.41 -14.17 -9.04
C TYR A 154 -17.87 -12.72 -9.06
N LEU A 155 -18.96 -12.43 -8.35
CA LEU A 155 -19.66 -11.16 -8.45
C LEU A 155 -19.40 -10.32 -7.18
N PRO A 156 -18.48 -9.35 -7.22
CA PRO A 156 -18.34 -8.35 -6.18
C PRO A 156 -19.62 -7.55 -5.96
N ILE A 157 -20.05 -7.51 -4.70
CA ILE A 157 -21.17 -6.71 -4.23
C ILE A 157 -20.60 -5.56 -3.41
N TYR A 158 -20.75 -4.34 -3.94
CA TYR A 158 -20.26 -3.12 -3.30
C TYR A 158 -21.42 -2.29 -2.76
N GLY A 159 -21.13 -1.44 -1.77
CA GLY A 159 -22.08 -0.43 -1.33
C GLY A 159 -23.19 -0.95 -0.42
N LEU A 160 -22.95 -1.97 0.42
CA LEU A 160 -23.98 -2.43 1.36
C LEU A 160 -24.25 -1.38 2.45
N TYR A 161 -25.48 -1.27 2.93
CA TYR A 161 -25.81 -0.47 4.11
C TYR A 161 -25.43 -1.21 5.39
N PRO A 162 -24.88 -0.54 6.42
CA PRO A 162 -24.59 -1.14 7.72
C PRO A 162 -25.84 -1.45 8.53
N ASP A 163 -25.71 -2.35 9.52
CA ASP A 163 -26.80 -2.76 10.45
C ASP A 163 -28.14 -3.08 9.76
N THR A 164 -28.07 -3.63 8.54
CA THR A 164 -29.24 -3.80 7.68
C THR A 164 -29.19 -5.15 6.99
N THR A 165 -30.38 -5.70 6.71
CA THR A 165 -30.51 -6.82 5.76
C THR A 165 -30.64 -6.23 4.36
N ASN A 166 -29.53 -6.27 3.61
CA ASN A 166 -29.44 -5.74 2.26
C ASN A 166 -30.05 -6.73 1.26
N LYS A 167 -30.77 -6.21 0.26
CA LYS A 167 -31.38 -7.01 -0.81
C LYS A 167 -30.57 -6.89 -2.10
N ILE A 168 -30.10 -8.04 -2.58
CA ILE A 168 -29.27 -8.16 -3.77
C ILE A 168 -30.04 -9.00 -4.79
N ARG A 169 -30.36 -8.42 -5.93
CA ARG A 169 -31.04 -9.12 -7.03
C ARG A 169 -30.03 -9.46 -8.11
N ILE A 170 -30.06 -10.70 -8.61
CA ILE A 170 -29.24 -11.18 -9.72
C ILE A 170 -30.16 -11.65 -10.83
N THR A 171 -30.00 -11.07 -12.03
CA THR A 171 -30.78 -11.42 -13.21
C THR A 171 -29.88 -11.78 -14.39
N TYR A 172 -30.26 -12.79 -15.18
CA TYR A 172 -29.63 -13.08 -16.47
C TYR A 172 -30.57 -13.89 -17.37
N GLU A 173 -30.28 -13.87 -18.67
CA GLU A 173 -30.97 -14.71 -19.65
C GLU A 173 -30.15 -15.97 -19.97
N THR A 174 -30.81 -17.11 -20.06
CA THR A 174 -30.23 -18.39 -20.47
C THR A 174 -31.10 -19.06 -21.54
N PRO A 175 -30.54 -19.83 -22.49
CA PRO A 175 -31.36 -20.60 -23.44
C PRO A 175 -32.26 -21.60 -22.70
N VAL A 176 -33.53 -21.71 -23.11
CA VAL A 176 -34.44 -22.74 -22.59
C VAL A 176 -33.96 -24.11 -23.03
N LYS A 177 -33.57 -24.95 -22.07
CA LYS A 177 -33.48 -26.40 -22.30
C LYS A 177 -34.91 -26.92 -22.42
N THR A 178 -35.29 -27.45 -23.58
CA THR A 178 -36.59 -28.12 -23.77
C THR A 178 -36.69 -29.32 -22.84
N GLY A 179 -37.28 -29.12 -21.66
CA GLY A 179 -37.55 -30.12 -20.62
C GLY A 179 -38.05 -29.45 -19.33
N GLU A 180 -39.38 -29.35 -19.21
CA GLU A 180 -40.17 -28.91 -18.04
C GLU A 180 -40.02 -27.44 -17.56
N GLN A 181 -41.03 -26.62 -17.90
CA GLN A 181 -41.29 -25.34 -17.25
C GLN A 181 -41.57 -25.52 -15.75
N LYS A 182 -40.75 -24.89 -14.90
CA LYS A 182 -41.15 -24.48 -13.54
C LYS A 182 -40.63 -23.09 -13.22
N THR A 183 -41.55 -22.15 -13.11
CA THR A 183 -41.31 -20.84 -12.48
C THR A 183 -41.16 -21.05 -10.97
N ASP A 184 -39.93 -21.12 -10.47
CA ASP A 184 -39.65 -21.11 -9.03
C ASP A 184 -39.19 -19.71 -8.61
N ALA A 185 -40.07 -18.94 -7.98
CA ALA A 185 -39.67 -17.82 -7.14
C ALA A 185 -39.49 -18.37 -5.72
N SER A 186 -38.26 -18.70 -5.34
CA SER A 186 -37.92 -19.16 -3.99
C SER A 186 -36.84 -18.28 -3.39
N ILE A 187 -37.12 -17.78 -2.18
CA ILE A 187 -36.26 -16.98 -1.31
C ILE A 187 -35.41 -17.98 -0.52
N ALA A 188 -34.07 -17.86 -0.61
CA ALA A 188 -33.15 -18.67 0.17
C ALA A 188 -32.69 -17.89 1.40
N HIS A 189 -32.92 -18.44 2.59
CA HIS A 189 -32.39 -17.90 3.86
C HIS A 189 -31.04 -18.56 4.18
N SER A 190 -30.03 -17.74 4.46
CA SER A 190 -28.69 -18.23 4.83
C SER A 190 -28.66 -18.77 6.26
N GLY A 191 -28.26 -20.04 6.41
CA GLY A 191 -27.71 -20.59 7.64
C GLY A 191 -26.44 -21.37 7.28
N ASN A 192 -25.30 -20.96 7.83
CA ASN A 192 -24.03 -21.65 7.64
C ASN A 192 -24.13 -23.10 8.17
N VAL A 193 -24.09 -24.10 7.28
CA VAL A 193 -23.75 -25.48 7.63
C VAL A 193 -22.85 -26.04 6.52
N ILE A 194 -21.60 -26.31 6.86
CA ILE A 194 -20.67 -27.07 6.02
C ILE A 194 -21.06 -28.54 6.16
N ASP A 195 -21.59 -29.15 5.09
CA ASP A 195 -21.83 -30.60 5.03
C ASP A 195 -20.55 -31.32 4.56
N GLU A 196 -19.86 -31.98 5.50
CA GLU A 196 -18.65 -32.76 5.24
C GLU A 196 -18.87 -34.02 4.37
N HIS A 197 -20.12 -34.34 4.02
CA HIS A 197 -20.47 -35.51 3.19
C HIS A 197 -20.99 -35.15 1.80
N SER A 198 -20.92 -33.87 1.41
CA SER A 198 -21.37 -33.40 0.10
C SER A 198 -20.62 -34.07 -1.06
N ALA A 199 -21.29 -34.17 -2.21
CA ALA A 199 -20.72 -34.73 -3.43
C ALA A 199 -19.45 -34.00 -3.89
N ALA A 200 -19.33 -32.70 -3.56
CA ALA A 200 -18.17 -31.87 -3.88
C ALA A 200 -16.90 -32.32 -3.13
N LYS A 201 -16.99 -32.65 -1.83
CA LYS A 201 -15.84 -33.18 -1.06
C LYS A 201 -15.43 -34.59 -1.47
N LYS A 202 -16.39 -35.40 -1.97
CA LYS A 202 -16.09 -36.72 -2.54
C LYS A 202 -15.41 -36.63 -3.90
N LEU A 203 -15.73 -35.60 -4.69
CA LEU A 203 -15.08 -35.33 -5.96
C LEU A 203 -13.64 -34.82 -5.76
N GLU A 204 -13.42 -33.95 -4.77
CA GLU A 204 -12.08 -33.44 -4.41
C GLU A 204 -11.14 -34.57 -3.92
N GLN A 205 -11.65 -35.53 -3.13
CA GLN A 205 -10.89 -36.74 -2.76
C GLN A 205 -10.58 -37.64 -3.98
N TYR A 206 -11.53 -37.80 -4.89
CA TYR A 206 -11.35 -38.62 -6.10
C TYR A 206 -10.34 -38.01 -7.09
N GLU A 207 -10.38 -36.70 -7.28
CA GLU A 207 -9.49 -35.96 -8.18
C GLU A 207 -8.06 -35.87 -7.62
N SER A 208 -7.89 -35.86 -6.29
CA SER A 208 -6.57 -35.94 -5.64
C SER A 208 -5.87 -37.31 -5.82
N GLU A 209 -6.63 -38.35 -6.16
CA GLU A 209 -6.13 -39.72 -6.29
C GLU A 209 -5.88 -40.14 -7.76
N HIS A 210 -6.33 -39.38 -8.78
CA HIS A 210 -6.33 -39.84 -10.18
C HIS A 210 -6.01 -38.76 -11.23
N ILE A 211 -4.78 -38.23 -11.24
CA ILE A 211 -4.26 -37.49 -12.41
C ILE A 211 -2.98 -38.16 -12.93
N THR A 212 -3.03 -38.60 -14.21
CA THR A 212 -1.86 -38.81 -15.07
C THR A 212 -2.07 -38.05 -16.39
N GLU A 213 -0.98 -37.48 -16.90
CA GLU A 213 -0.85 -36.54 -18.03
C GLU A 213 -1.18 -37.10 -19.44
N VAL A 214 -1.03 -36.19 -20.43
CA VAL A 214 -0.84 -36.31 -21.90
C VAL A 214 -2.12 -36.00 -22.71
N GLY A 215 -2.19 -35.16 -23.75
CA GLY A 215 -1.24 -34.32 -24.50
C GLY A 215 -1.71 -34.12 -25.96
N ASN A 216 -1.67 -32.87 -26.46
CA ASN A 216 -1.47 -32.38 -27.84
C ASN A 216 -2.51 -32.46 -29.02
N GLN A 217 -2.69 -31.26 -29.62
CA GLN A 217 -2.68 -30.85 -31.06
C GLN A 217 -3.86 -31.12 -32.03
N PHE A 218 -4.49 -30.06 -32.58
CA PHE A 218 -4.27 -29.46 -33.92
C PHE A 218 -5.42 -28.48 -34.32
N THR A 219 -5.10 -27.46 -35.13
CA THR A 219 -5.99 -26.49 -35.81
C THR A 219 -5.77 -26.62 -37.35
N PRO A 220 -6.39 -25.82 -38.25
CA PRO A 220 -7.80 -25.63 -38.71
C PRO A 220 -7.99 -26.02 -40.21
N VAL A 221 -9.16 -25.82 -40.84
CA VAL A 221 -9.37 -25.23 -42.21
C VAL A 221 -10.86 -25.24 -42.63
N ASN A 222 -11.21 -24.19 -43.39
CA ASN A 222 -12.50 -23.73 -43.93
C ASN A 222 -13.10 -24.50 -45.14
N HIS A 223 -14.39 -24.19 -45.38
CA HIS A 223 -15.13 -24.01 -46.66
C HIS A 223 -15.83 -25.20 -47.38
N GLU A 224 -17.16 -25.05 -47.56
CA GLU A 224 -17.79 -25.02 -48.90
C GLU A 224 -19.18 -24.32 -48.88
N ILE A 225 -19.54 -23.69 -50.01
CA ILE A 225 -20.62 -22.70 -50.22
C ILE A 225 -21.60 -23.21 -51.29
N ASN A 226 -22.92 -22.99 -51.07
CA ASN A 226 -24.08 -22.94 -52.01
C ASN A 226 -24.35 -24.18 -52.91
N ARG A 227 -25.58 -24.62 -53.23
CA ARG A 227 -26.79 -23.88 -53.67
C ARG A 227 -27.97 -24.86 -53.91
N GLU A 228 -29.20 -24.33 -53.86
CA GLU A 228 -30.50 -24.80 -54.40
C GLU A 228 -31.56 -25.07 -53.32
N LEU A 229 -32.83 -24.67 -53.41
CA LEU A 229 -33.61 -23.75 -54.24
C LEU A 229 -34.92 -23.52 -53.46
N GLN A 230 -35.33 -22.27 -53.39
CA GLN A 230 -36.68 -21.71 -53.25
C GLN A 230 -37.88 -22.56 -52.74
N LYS A 231 -38.56 -21.92 -51.77
CA LYS A 231 -40.01 -21.81 -51.51
C LYS A 231 -40.68 -22.80 -50.54
N GLU A 232 -41.24 -22.13 -49.52
CA GLU A 232 -42.44 -22.42 -48.71
C GLU A 232 -42.29 -23.18 -47.39
N ASN A 233 -42.44 -22.37 -46.32
CA ASN A 233 -43.04 -22.67 -45.02
C ASN A 233 -42.34 -23.64 -44.06
N GLN A 234 -41.42 -23.13 -43.23
CA GLN A 234 -41.33 -23.53 -41.82
C GLN A 234 -40.93 -22.35 -40.91
N PRO A 235 -41.47 -22.28 -39.68
CA PRO A 235 -41.47 -21.07 -38.84
C PRO A 235 -40.11 -20.80 -38.18
N ASN A 236 -39.85 -19.52 -37.92
CA ASN A 236 -38.80 -19.03 -37.04
C ASN A 236 -38.73 -19.85 -35.73
N LEU A 237 -37.68 -20.64 -35.56
CA LEU A 237 -37.22 -21.05 -34.23
C LEU A 237 -36.69 -19.79 -33.53
N LYS A 238 -37.57 -19.08 -32.84
CA LYS A 238 -37.14 -18.16 -31.78
C LYS A 238 -36.34 -18.99 -30.79
N ASN A 239 -35.08 -18.65 -30.56
CA ASN A 239 -34.37 -19.10 -29.37
C ASN A 239 -35.19 -18.62 -28.17
N ILE A 240 -35.91 -19.53 -27.52
CA ILE A 240 -36.65 -19.22 -26.32
C ILE A 240 -35.58 -19.03 -25.25
N VAL A 241 -35.50 -17.81 -24.70
CA VAL A 241 -34.65 -17.49 -23.55
C VAL A 241 -35.50 -17.51 -22.29
N GLU A 242 -34.95 -18.06 -21.21
CA GLU A 242 -35.49 -18.00 -19.86
C GLU A 242 -34.75 -16.89 -19.10
N THR A 243 -35.50 -15.99 -18.47
CA THR A 243 -34.94 -15.01 -17.55
C THR A 243 -34.88 -15.64 -16.16
N ILE A 244 -33.67 -15.82 -15.65
CA ILE A 244 -33.44 -16.14 -14.24
C ILE A 244 -33.41 -14.83 -13.46
N ASP A 245 -34.14 -14.81 -12.35
CA ASP A 245 -34.28 -13.66 -11.47
C ASP A 245 -34.35 -14.14 -10.01
N ARG A 246 -33.34 -13.76 -9.21
CA ARG A 246 -33.19 -14.22 -7.82
C ARG A 246 -32.80 -13.06 -6.92
N GLU A 247 -33.42 -13.02 -5.74
CA GLU A 247 -33.09 -12.09 -4.67
C GLU A 247 -32.38 -12.84 -3.53
N PHE A 248 -31.32 -12.23 -3.01
CA PHE A 248 -30.54 -12.69 -1.87
C PHE A 248 -30.55 -11.62 -0.78
N GLU A 249 -30.54 -12.07 0.47
CA GLU A 249 -30.45 -11.21 1.64
C GLU A 249 -29.06 -11.33 2.28
N ILE A 250 -28.40 -10.20 2.50
CA ILE A 250 -27.09 -10.13 3.16
C ILE A 250 -27.20 -9.20 4.37
N LYS A 251 -27.07 -9.77 5.57
CA LYS A 251 -27.08 -9.00 6.82
C LYS A 251 -25.68 -8.50 7.14
N THR A 252 -25.53 -7.20 7.33
CA THR A 252 -24.27 -6.56 7.77
C THR A 252 -24.32 -6.21 9.25
N GLU A 253 -23.15 -6.15 9.89
CA GLU A 253 -23.01 -5.67 11.27
C GLU A 253 -23.15 -4.15 11.39
N PRO A 254 -23.37 -3.62 12.61
CA PRO A 254 -23.29 -2.18 12.89
C PRO A 254 -21.92 -1.58 12.59
N LEU A 255 -21.91 -0.27 12.34
CA LEU A 255 -20.66 0.48 12.19
C LEU A 255 -19.86 0.51 13.51
N PRO A 256 -18.52 0.63 13.43
CA PRO A 256 -17.70 0.88 14.62
C PRO A 256 -18.15 2.14 15.35
N GLU A 257 -18.21 2.10 16.69
CA GLU A 257 -18.66 3.22 17.52
C GLU A 257 -17.82 4.50 17.32
N ASN A 258 -16.54 4.34 16.97
CA ASN A 258 -15.60 5.44 16.76
C ASN A 258 -15.67 6.07 15.36
N LEU A 259 -16.54 5.60 14.46
CA LEU A 259 -16.64 6.14 13.10
C LEU A 259 -17.42 7.47 13.11
N PRO A 260 -16.83 8.58 12.60
CA PRO A 260 -17.49 9.89 12.57
C PRO A 260 -18.81 9.89 11.78
N LYS A 261 -19.88 10.42 12.38
CA LYS A 261 -21.20 10.50 11.73
C LYS A 261 -21.28 11.73 10.83
N ALA A 262 -21.41 11.51 9.53
CA ALA A 262 -21.59 12.58 8.57
C ALA A 262 -22.98 13.23 8.69
N THR A 263 -23.06 14.52 8.40
CA THR A 263 -24.29 15.32 8.36
C THR A 263 -24.48 15.84 6.95
N LEU A 264 -25.54 15.40 6.28
CA LEU A 264 -25.93 15.91 4.96
C LEU A 264 -26.60 17.27 5.10
N VAL A 265 -26.06 18.29 4.43
CA VAL A 265 -26.59 19.66 4.46
C VAL A 265 -27.42 19.93 3.20
N THR A 266 -26.95 19.49 2.03
CA THR A 266 -27.64 19.69 0.74
C THR A 266 -27.43 18.49 -0.17
N SER A 267 -28.46 18.13 -0.94
CA SER A 267 -28.40 17.10 -1.98
C SER A 267 -29.47 17.34 -3.04
N ASP A 268 -29.12 17.99 -4.14
CA ASP A 268 -29.96 18.15 -5.33
C ASP A 268 -29.82 16.91 -6.21
N LYS A 269 -30.56 15.85 -5.86
CA LYS A 269 -30.55 14.55 -6.54
C LYS A 269 -30.86 14.62 -8.04
N SER A 270 -31.48 15.70 -8.52
CA SER A 270 -31.77 15.88 -9.94
C SER A 270 -30.51 16.15 -10.77
N LYS A 271 -29.46 16.69 -10.13
CA LYS A 271 -28.17 17.04 -10.73
C LYS A 271 -27.05 16.05 -10.36
N LEU A 272 -27.30 15.14 -9.43
CA LEU A 272 -26.33 14.15 -8.96
C LEU A 272 -26.49 12.79 -9.65
N SER A 273 -25.34 12.13 -9.86
CA SER A 273 -25.20 10.72 -10.23
C SER A 273 -25.34 9.80 -9.00
N SER A 274 -25.20 8.49 -9.21
CA SER A 274 -25.19 7.47 -8.14
C SER A 274 -23.80 7.23 -7.56
N ASP A 275 -22.82 8.06 -7.93
CA ASP A 275 -21.43 7.96 -7.49
C ASP A 275 -21.32 8.18 -5.99
N PHE A 276 -20.24 7.65 -5.41
CA PHE A 276 -19.92 7.83 -4.01
C PHE A 276 -18.79 8.85 -3.83
N TYR A 277 -18.77 9.49 -2.67
CA TYR A 277 -17.69 10.37 -2.22
C TYR A 277 -16.76 9.58 -1.31
N PHE A 278 -15.56 9.27 -1.78
CA PHE A 278 -14.55 8.49 -1.06
C PHE A 278 -13.58 9.40 -0.33
N PHE A 279 -13.51 9.27 0.98
CA PHE A 279 -12.67 10.08 1.86
C PHE A 279 -11.49 9.29 2.39
N SER A 280 -10.30 9.85 2.20
CA SER A 280 -9.09 9.38 2.89
C SER A 280 -8.98 10.04 4.27
N PRO A 281 -8.64 9.31 5.35
CA PRO A 281 -8.54 9.87 6.69
C PRO A 281 -7.27 10.72 6.86
N ALA A 282 -7.35 11.74 7.72
CA ALA A 282 -6.19 12.53 8.16
C ALA A 282 -5.61 12.08 9.52
N THR A 283 -5.92 10.86 9.96
CA THR A 283 -5.35 10.25 11.17
C THR A 283 -5.30 8.74 11.00
N LYS A 284 -4.26 8.10 11.56
CA LYS A 284 -4.11 6.63 11.54
C LYS A 284 -5.24 5.88 12.26
N ASN A 285 -5.97 6.55 13.14
CA ASN A 285 -7.04 5.98 13.98
C ASN A 285 -8.44 6.07 13.33
N ASN A 286 -8.54 6.59 12.11
CA ASN A 286 -9.79 6.72 11.37
C ASN A 286 -9.75 5.87 10.09
N TYR A 287 -10.91 5.69 9.47
CA TYR A 287 -11.10 4.79 8.34
C TYR A 287 -11.15 5.58 7.02
N MET A 288 -10.68 4.96 5.95
CA MET A 288 -11.09 5.38 4.61
C MET A 288 -12.55 5.01 4.43
N THR A 289 -13.39 5.94 3.97
CA THR A 289 -14.85 5.78 3.94
C THR A 289 -15.43 6.22 2.59
N ALA A 290 -16.62 5.75 2.25
CA ALA A 290 -17.38 6.28 1.13
C ALA A 290 -18.85 6.49 1.49
N TYR A 291 -19.39 7.65 1.09
CA TYR A 291 -20.78 8.03 1.32
C TYR A 291 -21.53 8.15 -0.01
N ASP A 292 -22.81 7.77 -0.03
CA ASP A 292 -23.69 8.07 -1.17
C ASP A 292 -24.26 9.50 -1.09
N ILE A 293 -25.05 9.85 -2.10
CA ILE A 293 -25.71 11.17 -2.21
C ILE A 293 -26.79 11.43 -1.12
N ASN A 294 -27.14 10.43 -0.32
CA ASN A 294 -28.00 10.57 0.87
C ASN A 294 -27.19 10.81 2.15
N GLY A 295 -25.86 10.85 2.06
CA GLY A 295 -24.97 10.95 3.21
C GLY A 295 -24.89 9.64 4.01
N ASP A 296 -25.37 8.53 3.46
CA ASP A 296 -25.26 7.23 4.09
C ASP A 296 -23.88 6.62 3.78
N LEU A 297 -23.23 6.05 4.79
CA LEU A 297 -21.97 5.34 4.60
C LEU A 297 -22.21 3.99 3.91
N ARG A 298 -21.58 3.79 2.76
CA ARG A 298 -21.77 2.62 1.89
C ARG A 298 -20.50 1.77 1.75
N TRP A 299 -19.36 2.28 2.19
CA TRP A 299 -18.10 1.55 2.18
C TRP A 299 -17.16 2.11 3.24
N TYR A 300 -16.32 1.24 3.82
CA TYR A 300 -15.16 1.66 4.60
C TYR A 300 -14.09 0.57 4.60
N LEU A 301 -12.84 0.98 4.78
CA LEU A 301 -11.69 0.10 4.90
C LEU A 301 -11.21 0.06 6.35
N LYS A 302 -11.13 -1.14 6.94
CA LYS A 302 -10.66 -1.37 8.31
C LYS A 302 -9.16 -1.11 8.49
N ASN A 303 -8.36 -1.46 7.49
CA ASN A 303 -6.93 -1.22 7.52
C ASN A 303 -6.67 0.27 7.31
N THR A 304 -5.71 0.82 8.06
CA THR A 304 -5.25 2.19 7.85
C THR A 304 -4.73 2.34 6.43
N ALA A 305 -5.29 3.30 5.71
CA ALA A 305 -4.84 3.74 4.40
C ALA A 305 -4.96 5.26 4.38
N LEU A 306 -3.83 5.96 4.30
CA LEU A 306 -3.77 7.41 4.32
C LEU A 306 -3.51 7.94 2.90
N TRP A 307 -3.63 9.26 2.76
CA TRP A 307 -3.22 10.01 1.56
C TRP A 307 -4.17 9.82 0.36
N GLU A 308 -3.64 9.91 -0.86
CA GLU A 308 -4.39 9.77 -2.11
C GLU A 308 -5.15 8.42 -2.22
N ASN A 309 -6.36 8.46 -2.79
CA ASN A 309 -7.30 7.35 -2.91
C ASN A 309 -8.02 7.32 -4.26
N THR A 310 -7.31 7.68 -5.33
CA THR A 310 -7.83 7.69 -6.70
C THR A 310 -7.86 6.29 -7.34
N LYS A 311 -8.81 6.10 -8.27
CA LYS A 311 -8.87 4.92 -9.15
C LYS A 311 -7.85 5.01 -10.28
N LEU A 312 -7.16 3.91 -10.54
CA LEU A 312 -6.31 3.72 -11.71
C LEU A 312 -7.15 3.43 -12.96
N ASN A 313 -6.52 3.56 -14.13
CA ASN A 313 -7.14 3.29 -15.43
C ASN A 313 -7.71 1.87 -15.59
N ASN A 314 -7.25 0.90 -14.79
CA ASN A 314 -7.79 -0.46 -14.79
C ASN A 314 -8.97 -0.67 -13.81
N GLY A 315 -9.47 0.40 -13.19
CA GLY A 315 -10.63 0.37 -12.27
C GLY A 315 -10.29 0.02 -10.83
N HIS A 316 -9.05 -0.36 -10.52
CA HIS A 316 -8.59 -0.60 -9.15
C HIS A 316 -8.31 0.71 -8.43
N LEU A 317 -8.43 0.70 -7.10
CA LEU A 317 -8.02 1.78 -6.21
C LEU A 317 -6.54 1.63 -5.88
N LEU A 318 -5.78 2.72 -5.85
CA LEU A 318 -4.41 2.71 -5.32
C LEU A 318 -4.40 3.45 -3.98
N ILE A 319 -3.91 2.80 -2.93
CA ILE A 319 -3.94 3.33 -1.56
C ILE A 319 -2.61 3.08 -0.86
N SER A 320 -2.33 3.78 0.23
CA SER A 320 -1.14 3.49 1.03
C SER A 320 -1.19 2.09 1.64
N THR A 321 -0.02 1.50 1.87
CA THR A 321 0.13 0.40 2.84
C THR A 321 -0.18 0.90 4.26
N GLU A 322 -0.48 -0.03 5.17
CA GLU A 322 -0.75 0.27 6.59
C GLU A 322 0.52 0.40 7.45
N ARG A 323 1.69 0.06 6.87
CA ARG A 323 2.96 -0.05 7.59
C ARG A 323 3.82 1.19 7.36
N LEU A 324 4.45 1.67 8.43
CA LEU A 324 5.40 2.77 8.36
C LEU A 324 6.79 2.26 7.98
N ILE A 325 7.51 3.04 7.17
CA ILE A 325 8.95 2.85 6.93
C ILE A 325 9.77 3.77 7.83
N ASN A 326 9.20 4.93 8.18
CA ASN A 326 9.78 5.91 9.08
C ASN A 326 8.62 6.73 9.70
N PRO A 327 8.62 7.04 11.01
CA PRO A 327 7.68 8.01 11.58
C PRO A 327 7.80 9.39 10.90
N PRO A 328 6.74 10.22 10.94
CA PRO A 328 5.49 10.00 11.68
C PRO A 328 4.46 9.19 10.88
N TYR A 329 4.48 9.28 9.55
CA TYR A 329 3.42 8.76 8.68
C TYR A 329 3.91 8.36 7.27
N TYR A 330 5.22 8.11 7.10
CA TYR A 330 5.77 7.65 5.83
C TYR A 330 5.48 6.17 5.65
N MET A 331 4.66 5.84 4.67
CA MET A 331 4.16 4.49 4.42
C MET A 331 5.17 3.69 3.63
N THR A 332 5.16 2.37 3.75
CA THR A 332 6.15 1.51 3.07
C THR A 332 5.93 1.43 1.58
N GLY A 333 4.71 1.72 1.14
CA GLY A 333 4.41 1.99 -0.24
C GLY A 333 2.91 1.98 -0.50
N LEU A 334 2.51 1.28 -1.55
CA LEU A 334 1.15 1.33 -2.10
C LEU A 334 0.55 -0.07 -2.28
N TYR A 335 -0.75 -0.23 -2.02
CA TYR A 335 -1.55 -1.37 -2.46
C TYR A 335 -2.45 -0.98 -3.61
N GLU A 336 -2.47 -1.81 -4.65
CA GLU A 336 -3.52 -1.80 -5.67
C GLU A 336 -4.62 -2.76 -5.25
N ILE A 337 -5.82 -2.23 -5.00
CA ILE A 337 -6.96 -2.98 -4.46
C ILE A 337 -8.24 -2.82 -5.28
N ASP A 338 -9.20 -3.73 -5.12
CA ASP A 338 -10.60 -3.44 -5.43
C ASP A 338 -11.38 -3.07 -4.14
N LEU A 339 -12.66 -2.73 -4.29
CA LEU A 339 -13.50 -2.34 -3.16
C LEU A 339 -13.86 -3.52 -2.22
N LEU A 340 -13.61 -4.78 -2.59
CA LEU A 340 -13.71 -5.90 -1.63
C LEU A 340 -12.55 -5.87 -0.62
N GLY A 341 -11.52 -5.07 -0.89
CA GLY A 341 -10.27 -5.05 -0.16
C GLY A 341 -9.28 -6.12 -0.63
N LYS A 342 -9.49 -6.70 -1.82
CA LYS A 342 -8.52 -7.62 -2.44
C LYS A 342 -7.29 -6.86 -2.84
N ILE A 343 -6.10 -7.33 -2.46
CA ILE A 343 -4.83 -6.82 -2.94
C ILE A 343 -4.43 -7.57 -4.22
N TYR A 344 -4.17 -6.82 -5.29
CA TYR A 344 -3.64 -7.33 -6.56
C TYR A 344 -2.13 -7.13 -6.67
N ALA A 345 -1.63 -6.03 -6.13
CA ALA A 345 -0.22 -5.73 -6.04
C ALA A 345 0.10 -4.91 -4.79
N GLU A 346 1.25 -5.19 -4.19
CA GLU A 346 1.94 -4.33 -3.22
C GLU A 346 3.20 -3.80 -3.89
N TYR A 347 3.38 -2.48 -3.86
CA TYR A 347 4.58 -1.79 -4.34
C TYR A 347 5.34 -1.27 -3.13
N SER A 348 6.51 -1.86 -2.85
CA SER A 348 7.42 -1.39 -1.79
C SER A 348 8.36 -0.31 -2.32
N LEU A 349 8.51 0.79 -1.57
CA LEU A 349 9.35 1.93 -1.93
C LEU A 349 10.48 2.13 -0.90
N PRO A 350 11.75 2.27 -1.33
CA PRO A 350 12.87 2.55 -0.41
C PRO A 350 12.71 3.84 0.39
N GLY A 351 12.16 4.88 -0.25
CA GLY A 351 11.86 6.18 0.36
C GLY A 351 10.49 6.25 1.06
N GLY A 352 9.73 5.16 1.02
CA GLY A 352 8.32 5.16 1.37
C GLY A 352 7.46 6.02 0.46
N TYR A 353 6.18 6.09 0.82
CA TYR A 353 5.14 6.87 0.17
C TYR A 353 4.54 7.88 1.17
N HIS A 354 4.28 9.10 0.70
CA HIS A 354 3.49 10.09 1.41
C HIS A 354 2.65 10.92 0.45
N HIS A 355 1.54 11.47 0.96
CA HIS A 355 0.74 12.53 0.35
C HIS A 355 0.07 12.23 -1.00
N ASP A 356 0.82 11.97 -2.08
CA ASP A 356 0.27 11.99 -3.45
C ASP A 356 1.02 11.10 -4.45
N TYR A 357 0.31 10.66 -5.47
CA TYR A 357 0.84 9.93 -6.63
C TYR A 357 0.08 10.28 -7.92
N PHE A 358 0.68 10.00 -9.06
CA PHE A 358 0.06 10.18 -10.37
C PHE A 358 0.33 8.99 -11.30
N GLU A 359 -0.71 8.44 -11.94
CA GLU A 359 -0.57 7.37 -12.94
C GLU A 359 -0.26 7.96 -14.33
N LEU A 360 0.88 7.58 -14.90
CA LEU A 360 1.28 7.94 -16.26
C LEU A 360 0.55 7.07 -17.30
N GLU A 361 0.46 7.55 -18.55
CA GLU A 361 -0.20 6.83 -19.65
C GLU A 361 0.42 5.45 -19.96
N ASN A 362 1.71 5.28 -19.67
CA ASN A 362 2.41 4.00 -19.79
C ASN A 362 2.11 3.02 -18.62
N GLY A 363 1.34 3.47 -17.63
CA GLY A 363 0.98 2.76 -16.40
C GLY A 363 1.97 2.93 -15.25
N ASN A 364 3.11 3.61 -15.45
CA ASN A 364 4.05 3.91 -14.35
C ASN A 364 3.46 4.91 -13.37
N LEU A 365 4.04 5.01 -12.18
CA LEU A 365 3.56 5.87 -11.12
C LEU A 365 4.60 6.94 -10.79
N ILE A 366 4.23 8.22 -10.80
CA ILE A 366 4.99 9.28 -10.14
C ILE A 366 4.54 9.32 -8.68
N VAL A 367 5.47 9.25 -7.73
CA VAL A 367 5.14 9.12 -6.31
C VAL A 367 5.96 10.11 -5.49
N ALA A 368 5.30 10.85 -4.60
CA ALA A 368 5.97 11.66 -3.59
C ALA A 368 6.60 10.74 -2.53
N SER A 369 7.91 10.88 -2.33
CA SER A 369 8.75 9.94 -1.58
C SER A 369 9.85 10.66 -0.80
N ASN A 370 10.68 9.90 -0.11
CA ASN A 370 11.84 10.42 0.62
C ASN A 370 13.13 9.78 0.14
N ASN A 371 14.24 10.32 0.63
CA ASN A 371 15.52 9.62 0.61
C ASN A 371 15.97 9.41 2.06
N PHE A 372 15.80 8.19 2.59
CA PHE A 372 16.19 7.84 3.97
C PHE A 372 17.62 7.31 4.09
N SER A 373 18.48 7.57 3.09
CA SER A 373 19.91 7.32 3.22
C SER A 373 20.46 8.05 4.46
N SER A 374 21.41 7.42 5.15
CA SER A 374 22.09 8.01 6.32
C SER A 374 22.76 9.38 6.05
N GLN A 375 23.02 9.72 4.79
CA GLN A 375 23.59 10.99 4.36
C GLN A 375 22.53 12.08 4.12
N ASN A 376 21.24 11.73 4.07
CA ASN A 376 20.16 12.68 3.88
C ASN A 376 19.44 12.92 5.21
N HIS A 377 19.17 14.18 5.51
CA HIS A 377 18.57 14.62 6.78
C HIS A 377 17.32 15.46 6.55
N THR A 378 16.69 15.30 5.40
CA THR A 378 15.47 16.00 5.02
C THR A 378 14.38 15.01 4.57
N VAL A 379 13.15 15.50 4.51
CA VAL A 379 11.97 14.75 4.09
C VAL A 379 11.11 15.54 3.12
N GLU A 380 10.23 14.83 2.43
CA GLU A 380 9.18 15.35 1.55
C GLU A 380 9.71 16.25 0.44
N ASP A 381 10.90 15.94 -0.05
CA ASP A 381 11.64 16.69 -1.05
C ASP A 381 12.20 15.78 -2.17
N TYR A 382 11.63 14.58 -2.30
CA TYR A 382 12.04 13.57 -3.26
C TYR A 382 10.83 13.02 -4.05
N ILE A 383 10.99 12.85 -5.35
CA ILE A 383 9.95 12.27 -6.21
C ILE A 383 10.57 11.11 -6.99
N VAL A 384 9.82 10.02 -7.11
CA VAL A 384 10.24 8.84 -7.88
C VAL A 384 9.25 8.50 -8.97
N GLU A 385 9.74 8.00 -10.10
CA GLU A 385 8.91 7.24 -11.05
C GLU A 385 9.13 5.75 -10.75
N LEU A 386 8.03 5.02 -10.52
CA LEU A 386 8.00 3.58 -10.37
C LEU A 386 7.51 2.91 -11.65
N ASP A 387 8.27 1.92 -12.12
CA ASP A 387 7.75 0.95 -13.07
C ASP A 387 6.69 0.08 -12.38
N ARG A 388 5.43 0.19 -12.81
CA ARG A 388 4.30 -0.51 -12.17
C ARG A 388 4.34 -2.02 -12.39
N LYS A 389 5.09 -2.54 -13.36
CA LYS A 389 5.15 -4.00 -13.60
C LYS A 389 6.14 -4.69 -12.66
N THR A 390 7.19 -3.98 -12.28
CA THR A 390 8.33 -4.51 -11.51
C THR A 390 8.45 -3.91 -10.10
N GLY A 391 7.83 -2.76 -9.87
CA GLY A 391 7.98 -1.94 -8.66
C GLY A 391 9.33 -1.25 -8.53
N GLN A 392 10.17 -1.26 -9.58
CA GLN A 392 11.49 -0.64 -9.53
C GLN A 392 11.40 0.87 -9.76
N VAL A 393 12.22 1.63 -9.05
CA VAL A 393 12.40 3.06 -9.30
C VAL A 393 13.20 3.27 -10.58
N VAL A 394 12.58 3.84 -11.61
CA VAL A 394 13.21 4.11 -12.92
C VAL A 394 13.72 5.54 -13.06
N LYS A 395 13.18 6.48 -12.27
CA LYS A 395 13.64 7.88 -12.24
C LYS A 395 13.52 8.47 -10.84
N ARG A 396 14.39 9.44 -10.54
CA ARG A 396 14.45 10.17 -9.27
C ARG A 396 14.58 11.66 -9.55
N VAL A 397 13.80 12.47 -8.83
CA VAL A 397 13.90 13.92 -8.80
C VAL A 397 14.18 14.34 -7.37
N ASP A 398 15.30 15.03 -7.18
CA ASP A 398 15.81 15.45 -5.88
C ASP A 398 15.69 16.98 -5.80
N LEU A 399 14.74 17.48 -5.01
CA LEU A 399 14.43 18.91 -4.99
C LEU A 399 15.57 19.74 -4.38
N GLN A 400 16.44 19.14 -3.57
CA GLN A 400 17.63 19.82 -3.02
C GLN A 400 18.64 20.20 -4.11
N LYS A 401 18.57 19.57 -5.29
CA LYS A 401 19.39 19.91 -6.46
C LYS A 401 18.78 21.03 -7.32
N ILE A 402 17.52 21.35 -7.11
CA ILE A 402 16.73 22.28 -7.94
C ILE A 402 16.46 23.59 -7.18
N LEU A 403 16.18 23.49 -5.88
CA LEU A 403 15.73 24.58 -5.02
C LEU A 403 16.65 24.78 -3.83
N LYS A 404 16.65 26.00 -3.27
CA LYS A 404 17.36 26.28 -2.02
C LYS A 404 16.41 26.10 -0.85
N LYS A 405 16.84 25.30 0.11
CA LYS A 405 16.08 25.01 1.34
C LYS A 405 15.73 26.27 2.13
N ASP A 406 16.65 27.23 2.15
CA ASP A 406 16.51 28.44 2.96
C ASP A 406 15.72 29.58 2.33
N ASP A 407 15.33 29.46 1.06
CA ASP A 407 14.57 30.49 0.38
C ASP A 407 13.07 30.39 0.74
N GLY A 408 12.36 31.52 0.75
CA GLY A 408 10.90 31.54 0.72
C GLY A 408 10.17 30.98 1.94
N LYS A 409 10.86 30.76 3.08
CA LYS A 409 10.33 30.15 4.31
C LYS A 409 9.02 30.77 4.79
N ASN A 410 8.11 29.92 5.27
CA ASN A 410 6.96 30.33 6.08
C ASN A 410 7.07 29.81 7.52
N GLU A 411 6.03 30.02 8.35
CA GLU A 411 6.02 29.60 9.76
C GLU A 411 6.33 28.12 9.97
N ASN A 412 5.88 27.28 9.04
CA ASN A 412 5.92 25.83 9.19
C ASN A 412 7.23 25.22 8.68
N TRP A 413 8.15 26.03 8.14
CA TRP A 413 9.43 25.56 7.65
C TRP A 413 10.33 25.02 8.78
N THR A 414 11.01 23.90 8.53
CA THR A 414 12.16 23.45 9.33
C THR A 414 13.31 23.02 8.44
N GLU A 415 14.50 22.85 9.00
CA GLU A 415 15.64 22.29 8.25
C GLU A 415 15.37 20.85 7.76
N TYR A 416 14.61 20.08 8.54
CA TYR A 416 14.23 18.70 8.26
C TYR A 416 13.14 18.62 7.19
N ASP A 417 12.08 19.41 7.35
CA ASP A 417 10.93 19.45 6.45
C ASP A 417 10.78 20.86 5.88
N TRP A 418 11.56 21.14 4.84
CA TRP A 418 11.76 22.49 4.30
C TRP A 418 10.85 22.82 3.13
N PHE A 419 10.43 21.81 2.37
CA PHE A 419 9.56 21.96 1.19
C PHE A 419 8.15 21.44 1.47
N HIS A 420 8.05 20.27 2.12
CA HIS A 420 6.79 19.58 2.42
C HIS A 420 5.97 19.36 1.14
N ASN A 421 6.48 18.50 0.24
CA ASN A 421 5.80 18.20 -1.01
C ASN A 421 4.52 17.40 -0.75
N ASN A 422 3.38 18.07 -0.91
CA ASN A 422 2.07 17.49 -0.63
C ASN A 422 1.23 17.17 -1.88
N SER A 423 1.74 17.48 -3.08
CA SER A 423 1.11 17.07 -4.33
C SER A 423 2.11 16.88 -5.48
N VAL A 424 1.83 15.91 -6.33
CA VAL A 424 2.59 15.63 -7.57
C VAL A 424 1.60 15.47 -8.73
N TYR A 425 1.80 16.24 -9.80
CA TYR A 425 0.95 16.12 -11.00
C TYR A 425 1.80 16.22 -12.25
N TYR A 426 1.68 15.23 -13.15
CA TYR A 426 2.39 15.25 -14.43
C TYR A 426 1.49 15.78 -15.54
N ASP A 427 1.88 16.91 -16.15
CA ASP A 427 1.27 17.42 -17.37
C ASP A 427 2.04 16.95 -18.60
N LYS A 428 1.45 15.99 -19.31
CA LYS A 428 2.01 15.44 -20.56
C LYS A 428 2.12 16.47 -21.68
N ASN A 429 1.27 17.49 -21.71
CA ASN A 429 1.23 18.44 -22.83
C ASN A 429 2.47 19.34 -22.86
N SER A 430 3.02 19.64 -21.68
CA SER A 430 4.22 20.46 -21.52
C SER A 430 5.45 19.67 -21.03
N ASP A 431 5.32 18.35 -20.85
CA ASP A 431 6.31 17.50 -20.16
C ASP A 431 6.74 18.12 -18.81
N SER A 432 5.77 18.55 -18.01
CA SER A 432 6.00 19.23 -16.74
C SER A 432 5.56 18.40 -15.55
N LEU A 433 6.34 18.47 -14.47
CA LEU A 433 5.92 18.03 -13.15
C LEU A 433 5.54 19.25 -12.32
N ILE A 434 4.32 19.27 -11.80
CA ILE A 434 3.78 20.31 -10.93
C ILE A 434 3.86 19.82 -9.49
N LEU A 435 4.49 20.63 -8.64
CA LEU A 435 4.81 20.31 -7.27
C LEU A 435 4.30 21.40 -6.35
N SER A 436 3.56 21.02 -5.33
CA SER A 436 3.16 21.93 -4.26
C SER A 436 4.13 21.83 -3.08
N GLY A 437 4.77 22.95 -2.74
CA GLY A 437 5.63 23.09 -1.56
C GLY A 437 4.95 23.90 -0.47
N ARG A 438 4.40 23.21 0.53
CA ARG A 438 3.61 23.83 1.61
C ARG A 438 4.45 24.82 2.43
N HIS A 439 5.72 24.52 2.68
CA HIS A 439 6.57 25.29 3.61
C HIS A 439 7.30 26.48 2.97
N GLN A 440 7.14 26.67 1.66
CA GLN A 440 7.64 27.83 0.93
C GLN A 440 6.52 28.69 0.30
N ASP A 441 5.25 28.33 0.53
CA ASP A 441 4.06 28.91 -0.11
C ASP A 441 4.21 29.02 -1.63
N ALA A 442 4.65 27.93 -2.25
CA ALA A 442 5.02 27.92 -3.66
C ALA A 442 4.53 26.66 -4.39
N VAL A 443 3.94 26.87 -5.57
CA VAL A 443 3.71 25.83 -6.57
C VAL A 443 4.77 25.98 -7.65
N ILE A 444 5.47 24.89 -7.95
CA ILE A 444 6.63 24.89 -8.83
C ILE A 444 6.36 23.95 -10.00
N SER A 445 6.60 24.44 -11.21
CA SER A 445 6.63 23.62 -12.41
C SER A 445 8.08 23.41 -12.83
N ILE A 446 8.47 22.15 -12.97
CA ILE A 446 9.75 21.76 -13.56
C ILE A 446 9.50 20.96 -14.83
N ASN A 447 10.39 21.06 -15.81
CA ASN A 447 10.40 20.12 -16.91
C ASN A 447 10.75 18.74 -16.35
N TYR A 448 9.91 17.75 -16.61
CA TYR A 448 10.07 16.42 -16.05
C TYR A 448 11.38 15.80 -16.52
N THR A 449 11.71 15.90 -17.81
CA THR A 449 12.91 15.30 -18.41
C THR A 449 14.21 15.93 -17.92
N THR A 450 14.34 17.25 -17.97
CA THR A 450 15.59 17.98 -17.67
C THR A 450 15.70 18.42 -16.22
N THR A 451 14.60 18.46 -15.47
CA THR A 451 14.48 19.02 -14.11
C THR A 451 14.69 20.53 -14.02
N ASP A 452 14.70 21.24 -15.16
CA ASP A 452 14.78 22.70 -15.18
C ASP A 452 13.47 23.34 -14.71
N ILE A 453 13.56 24.46 -13.98
CA ILE A 453 12.39 25.20 -13.52
C ILE A 453 11.74 25.92 -14.71
N ASN A 454 10.46 25.63 -14.96
CA ASN A 454 9.64 26.35 -15.93
C ASN A 454 9.14 27.67 -15.33
N TRP A 455 8.48 27.59 -14.18
CA TRP A 455 7.91 28.73 -13.47
C TRP A 455 7.64 28.41 -11.99
N ILE A 456 7.46 29.47 -11.20
CA ILE A 456 7.06 29.41 -9.78
C ILE A 456 5.83 30.31 -9.59
N LEU A 457 4.79 29.78 -8.97
CA LEU A 457 3.65 30.55 -8.46
C LEU A 457 3.74 30.64 -6.95
N GLY A 458 3.81 31.85 -6.39
CA GLY A 458 3.84 32.09 -4.95
C GLY A 458 4.37 33.49 -4.64
N ASP A 459 4.33 33.89 -3.38
CA ASP A 459 4.90 35.17 -2.97
C ASP A 459 6.45 35.13 -3.05
N PRO A 460 7.09 36.03 -3.82
CA PRO A 460 8.54 36.03 -4.07
C PRO A 460 9.38 36.58 -2.90
N THR A 461 8.75 37.00 -1.80
CA THR A 461 9.44 37.49 -0.59
C THR A 461 10.36 36.41 -0.04
N ASN A 462 11.56 36.82 0.39
CA ASN A 462 12.61 35.95 0.94
C ASN A 462 13.17 34.90 -0.03
N TRP A 463 12.90 35.01 -1.34
CA TRP A 463 13.57 34.20 -2.37
C TRP A 463 14.81 34.89 -2.93
N SER A 464 15.88 34.13 -3.15
CA SER A 464 17.12 34.66 -3.70
C SER A 464 16.97 35.12 -5.15
N SER A 465 17.81 36.06 -5.57
CA SER A 465 17.74 36.73 -6.88
C SER A 465 17.78 35.75 -8.07
N PHE A 466 18.39 34.57 -7.90
CA PHE A 466 18.44 33.53 -8.91
C PHE A 466 17.04 33.03 -9.32
N TYR A 467 16.12 32.89 -8.36
CA TYR A 467 14.78 32.34 -8.63
C TYR A 467 13.78 33.38 -9.12
N GLN A 468 14.03 34.67 -8.89
CA GLN A 468 13.12 35.77 -9.23
C GLN A 468 12.70 35.76 -10.70
N LYS A 469 13.56 35.29 -11.61
CA LYS A 469 13.25 35.17 -13.04
C LYS A 469 12.20 34.10 -13.38
N TYR A 470 11.89 33.18 -12.46
CA TYR A 470 10.91 32.10 -12.67
C TYR A 470 9.54 32.44 -12.07
N PHE A 471 9.45 33.44 -11.19
CA PHE A 471 8.17 33.83 -10.59
C PHE A 471 7.20 34.37 -11.64
N LEU A 472 5.98 33.84 -11.63
CA LEU A 472 4.87 34.36 -12.41
C LEU A 472 4.41 35.69 -11.85
N LYS A 473 4.15 36.64 -12.74
CA LYS A 473 3.66 37.98 -12.40
C LYS A 473 2.13 38.01 -12.40
N PRO A 474 1.50 38.34 -11.27
CA PRO A 474 0.05 38.50 -11.22
C PRO A 474 -0.47 39.56 -12.19
N ILE A 475 -1.58 39.25 -12.84
CA ILE A 475 -2.38 40.21 -13.61
C ILE A 475 -3.86 40.12 -13.19
N GLY A 476 -4.61 41.19 -13.47
CA GLY A 476 -6.01 41.32 -13.04
C GLY A 476 -6.17 42.00 -11.67
N GLN A 477 -7.42 42.34 -11.31
CA GLN A 477 -7.73 43.12 -10.11
C GLN A 477 -7.98 42.28 -8.85
N ASN A 478 -8.33 41.00 -9.00
CA ASN A 478 -8.79 40.13 -7.91
C ASN A 478 -7.78 39.04 -7.53
N PHE A 479 -6.52 39.21 -7.93
CA PHE A 479 -5.49 38.19 -7.68
C PHE A 479 -5.08 38.18 -6.21
N GLU A 480 -4.97 36.98 -5.65
CA GLU A 480 -4.33 36.72 -4.37
C GLU A 480 -3.38 35.53 -4.50
N TYR A 481 -2.20 35.61 -3.89
CA TYR A 481 -1.35 34.44 -3.73
C TYR A 481 -2.00 33.39 -2.84
N GLN A 482 -1.67 32.14 -3.10
CA GLN A 482 -1.99 31.00 -2.25
C GLN A 482 -0.99 30.85 -1.10
N TRP A 483 -1.43 30.23 -0.01
CA TRP A 483 -0.64 30.04 1.22
C TRP A 483 -0.81 28.63 1.76
N SER A 484 0.30 27.92 1.94
CA SER A 484 0.36 26.54 2.42
C SER A 484 -0.58 25.58 1.68
N GLN A 485 -0.67 25.75 0.36
CA GLN A 485 -1.64 25.11 -0.52
C GLN A 485 -1.49 23.59 -0.65
N HIS A 486 -2.55 22.93 -1.13
CA HIS A 486 -2.62 21.50 -1.45
C HIS A 486 -3.25 21.26 -2.83
N ALA A 487 -3.18 20.01 -3.30
CA ALA A 487 -3.91 19.53 -4.48
C ALA A 487 -3.61 20.32 -5.77
N ALA A 488 -2.35 20.69 -6.03
CA ALA A 488 -2.00 21.43 -7.25
C ALA A 488 -2.04 20.50 -8.48
N LYS A 489 -3.02 20.71 -9.37
CA LYS A 489 -3.28 19.89 -10.58
C LYS A 489 -3.45 20.78 -11.81
N ILE A 490 -3.15 20.26 -13.00
CA ILE A 490 -3.45 20.94 -14.28
C ILE A 490 -4.71 20.32 -14.88
N THR A 491 -5.68 21.17 -15.23
CA THR A 491 -6.90 20.75 -15.93
C THR A 491 -6.59 20.41 -17.40
N PRO A 492 -7.46 19.63 -18.09
CA PRO A 492 -7.30 19.35 -19.52
C PRO A 492 -7.17 20.60 -20.39
N ASP A 493 -7.77 21.72 -19.98
CA ASP A 493 -7.72 23.01 -20.68
C ASP A 493 -6.47 23.85 -20.32
N GLY A 494 -5.57 23.33 -19.50
CA GLY A 494 -4.29 23.97 -19.13
C GLY A 494 -4.38 24.98 -17.98
N TYR A 495 -5.48 25.03 -17.24
CA TYR A 495 -5.56 25.83 -16.00
C TYR A 495 -4.95 25.08 -14.82
N LEU A 496 -4.31 25.82 -13.92
CA LEU A 496 -3.85 25.31 -12.62
C LEU A 496 -4.99 25.40 -11.61
N THR A 497 -5.35 24.28 -11.00
CA THR A 497 -6.27 24.19 -9.86
C THR A 497 -5.48 23.87 -8.60
N LEU A 498 -5.86 24.46 -7.47
CA LEU A 498 -5.34 24.09 -6.16
C LEU A 498 -6.31 24.48 -5.05
N PHE A 499 -6.15 23.85 -3.89
CA PHE A 499 -6.78 24.31 -2.65
C PHE A 499 -5.81 25.22 -1.90
N ASP A 500 -6.16 26.51 -1.78
CA ASP A 500 -5.43 27.49 -0.98
C ASP A 500 -5.93 27.43 0.47
N ASN A 501 -5.12 26.83 1.34
CA ASN A 501 -5.41 26.73 2.77
C ASN A 501 -5.50 28.11 3.43
N GLY A 502 -4.74 29.09 2.96
CA GLY A 502 -4.75 30.42 3.56
C GLY A 502 -4.08 30.47 4.94
N ASN A 503 -3.13 29.58 5.22
CA ASN A 503 -2.48 29.54 6.54
C ASN A 503 -1.62 30.79 6.75
N ASN A 504 -1.94 31.57 7.78
CA ASN A 504 -1.35 32.89 8.13
C ASN A 504 -1.41 33.99 7.07
N LYS A 505 -1.52 33.65 5.78
CA LYS A 505 -1.54 34.54 4.61
C LYS A 505 -0.35 35.50 4.53
N SER A 506 0.80 35.09 5.07
CA SER A 506 2.03 35.89 5.09
C SER A 506 3.24 35.02 5.43
N LYS A 507 4.44 35.45 4.98
CA LYS A 507 5.74 34.91 5.39
C LYS A 507 6.36 35.63 6.59
N THR A 508 5.77 36.74 7.02
CA THR A 508 6.25 37.57 8.13
C THR A 508 5.31 37.48 9.33
N PRO A 509 5.79 37.04 10.51
CA PRO A 509 4.98 36.86 11.72
C PRO A 509 4.15 38.08 12.11
N GLU A 510 4.68 39.29 11.92
CA GLU A 510 4.00 40.54 12.27
C GLU A 510 2.76 40.82 11.39
N SER A 511 2.66 40.15 10.25
CA SER A 511 1.56 40.30 9.28
C SER A 511 0.63 39.08 9.25
N TYR A 512 0.78 38.14 10.18
CA TYR A 512 -0.08 36.95 10.22
C TYR A 512 -1.53 37.31 10.48
N ILE A 513 -2.41 36.75 9.64
CA ILE A 513 -3.85 36.84 9.81
C ILE A 513 -4.31 35.77 10.80
N LYS A 514 -5.02 36.20 11.84
CA LYS A 514 -5.63 35.29 12.82
C LYS A 514 -6.64 34.37 12.12
N ALA A 515 -6.71 33.11 12.56
CA ALA A 515 -7.63 32.11 12.03
C ALA A 515 -9.10 32.58 11.96
N SER A 516 -9.57 33.32 12.97
CA SER A 516 -10.93 33.90 13.01
C SER A 516 -11.23 34.90 11.89
N ASN A 517 -10.18 35.46 11.28
CA ASN A 517 -10.25 36.41 10.16
C ASN A 517 -9.68 35.79 8.87
N SER A 518 -9.34 34.51 8.88
CA SER A 518 -8.82 33.78 7.73
C SER A 518 -9.93 33.01 7.02
N TYR A 519 -9.58 32.45 5.87
CA TYR A 519 -10.44 31.65 5.02
C TYR A 519 -9.58 30.82 4.07
N SER A 520 -10.11 29.66 3.69
CA SER A 520 -9.54 28.82 2.62
C SER A 520 -10.36 28.96 1.35
N ARG A 521 -9.78 28.58 0.21
CA ARG A 521 -10.46 28.65 -1.08
C ARG A 521 -9.96 27.61 -2.06
N ALA A 522 -10.87 27.01 -2.82
CA ALA A 522 -10.52 26.43 -4.11
C ALA A 522 -10.27 27.57 -5.11
N VAL A 523 -9.22 27.48 -5.92
CA VAL A 523 -8.85 28.55 -6.84
C VAL A 523 -8.34 27.99 -8.17
N VAL A 524 -8.71 28.66 -9.26
CA VAL A 524 -8.25 28.36 -10.62
C VAL A 524 -7.42 29.51 -11.14
N TYR A 525 -6.22 29.20 -11.61
CA TYR A 525 -5.30 30.14 -12.26
C TYR A 525 -5.12 29.79 -13.74
N LYS A 526 -5.09 30.83 -14.57
CA LYS A 526 -4.62 30.77 -15.95
C LYS A 526 -3.17 31.21 -15.98
N ILE A 527 -2.29 30.35 -16.48
CA ILE A 527 -0.86 30.62 -16.58
C ILE A 527 -0.50 30.87 -18.04
N ASP A 528 0.20 31.98 -18.30
CA ASP A 528 0.92 32.19 -19.55
C ASP A 528 2.42 32.04 -19.25
N ALA A 529 2.94 30.84 -19.52
CA ALA A 529 4.33 30.52 -19.25
C ALA A 529 5.31 31.32 -20.14
N ALA A 530 4.88 31.72 -21.34
CA ALA A 530 5.72 32.48 -22.27
C ALA A 530 5.87 33.94 -21.80
N GLN A 531 4.78 34.57 -21.36
CA GLN A 531 4.79 35.93 -20.79
C GLN A 531 5.17 35.96 -19.31
N LYS A 532 5.21 34.79 -18.64
CA LYS A 532 5.40 34.63 -17.20
C LYS A 532 4.37 35.42 -16.39
N THR A 533 3.11 35.30 -16.79
CA THR A 533 1.99 35.93 -16.08
C THR A 533 1.02 34.90 -15.55
N VAL A 534 0.31 35.26 -14.49
CA VAL A 534 -0.74 34.44 -13.88
C VAL A 534 -1.97 35.29 -13.63
N GLU A 535 -3.13 34.78 -14.01
CA GLU A 535 -4.43 35.40 -13.79
C GLU A 535 -5.30 34.46 -12.94
N GLN A 536 -5.89 34.98 -11.87
CA GLN A 536 -6.90 34.24 -11.10
C GLN A 536 -8.25 34.37 -11.81
N VAL A 537 -8.81 33.25 -12.28
CA VAL A 537 -10.04 33.25 -13.10
C VAL A 537 -11.27 32.79 -12.34
N TRP A 538 -11.10 32.05 -11.24
CA TRP A 538 -12.21 31.54 -10.43
C TRP A 538 -11.75 31.25 -9.00
N GLN A 539 -12.68 31.36 -8.04
CA GLN A 539 -12.48 30.88 -6.67
C GLN A 539 -13.82 30.55 -5.97
N TYR A 540 -13.76 29.73 -4.92
CA TYR A 540 -14.86 29.44 -4.00
C TYR A 540 -14.33 29.19 -2.58
N GLY A 541 -15.05 29.63 -1.55
CA GLY A 541 -14.73 29.38 -0.14
C GLY A 541 -14.38 30.64 0.66
N LYS A 542 -13.88 31.69 0.01
CA LYS A 542 -13.54 32.97 0.67
C LYS A 542 -14.75 33.60 1.36
N GLU A 543 -15.90 33.56 0.69
CA GLU A 543 -17.20 34.04 1.18
C GLU A 543 -17.73 33.27 2.39
N ARG A 544 -17.17 32.09 2.68
CA ARG A 544 -17.53 31.26 3.84
C ARG A 544 -16.69 31.58 5.09
N GLY A 545 -15.67 32.41 4.95
CA GLY A 545 -14.86 32.90 6.08
C GLY A 545 -14.19 31.78 6.88
N SER A 546 -14.08 31.99 8.20
CA SER A 546 -13.37 31.09 9.11
C SER A 546 -14.09 29.77 9.38
N ASP A 547 -15.37 29.66 9.03
CA ASP A 547 -16.13 28.39 9.18
C ASP A 547 -15.71 27.34 8.14
N PHE A 548 -15.14 27.78 7.02
CA PHE A 548 -14.59 26.94 5.96
C PHE A 548 -13.06 27.04 5.89
N TYR A 549 -12.42 27.48 6.97
CA TYR A 549 -10.96 27.62 7.02
C TYR A 549 -10.30 26.32 7.50
N SER A 550 -9.41 25.78 6.68
CA SER A 550 -8.55 24.63 6.97
C SER A 550 -7.07 25.03 6.87
N PRO A 551 -6.32 25.15 7.99
CA PRO A 551 -4.89 25.51 7.95
C PRO A 551 -3.97 24.49 7.28
N TYR A 552 -4.48 23.30 6.94
CA TYR A 552 -3.73 22.19 6.37
C TYR A 552 -4.66 21.21 5.64
N ILE A 553 -4.07 20.25 4.91
CA ILE A 553 -4.75 19.22 4.08
C ILE A 553 -5.79 19.85 3.14
N SER A 554 -6.84 19.13 2.70
CA SER A 554 -7.89 19.59 1.77
C SER A 554 -7.66 19.19 0.31
N ASP A 555 -8.71 19.34 -0.48
CA ASP A 555 -8.74 18.88 -1.87
C ASP A 555 -9.55 19.78 -2.79
N PHE A 556 -9.23 19.75 -4.08
CA PHE A 556 -9.97 20.44 -5.12
C PHE A 556 -9.86 19.73 -6.47
N ASP A 557 -11.00 19.27 -6.97
CA ASP A 557 -11.08 18.53 -8.23
C ASP A 557 -12.04 19.17 -9.22
N LEU A 558 -11.64 19.12 -10.49
CA LEU A 558 -12.50 19.38 -11.64
C LEU A 558 -13.15 18.05 -12.07
N LEU A 559 -14.46 17.93 -11.85
CA LEU A 559 -15.23 16.76 -12.28
C LEU A 559 -15.57 16.85 -13.78
N SER A 560 -15.98 18.04 -14.22
CA SER A 560 -16.21 18.39 -15.63
C SER A 560 -16.24 19.91 -15.78
N GLN A 561 -16.44 20.44 -16.99
CA GLN A 561 -16.45 21.89 -17.22
C GLN A 561 -17.48 22.59 -16.30
N ASN A 562 -17.01 23.54 -15.49
CA ASN A 562 -17.80 24.25 -14.46
C ASN A 562 -18.46 23.34 -13.40
N HIS A 563 -17.88 22.17 -13.16
CA HIS A 563 -18.35 21.19 -12.20
C HIS A 563 -17.19 20.77 -11.30
N TYR A 564 -17.29 21.11 -10.02
CA TYR A 564 -16.18 21.06 -9.09
C TYR A 564 -16.53 20.29 -7.83
N LEU A 565 -15.55 19.62 -7.26
CA LEU A 565 -15.59 19.04 -5.92
C LEU A 565 -14.57 19.74 -5.04
N VAL A 566 -15.00 20.26 -3.91
CA VAL A 566 -14.14 21.02 -2.99
C VAL A 566 -14.25 20.42 -1.60
N LEU A 567 -13.12 20.06 -0.99
CA LEU A 567 -13.04 19.62 0.39
C LEU A 567 -12.24 20.64 1.18
N SER A 568 -12.88 21.30 2.16
CA SER A 568 -12.15 21.92 3.28
C SER A 568 -11.94 20.83 4.32
N GLY A 569 -10.79 20.16 4.25
CA GLY A 569 -10.56 18.88 4.91
C GLY A 569 -10.02 18.97 6.33
N GLY A 570 -9.34 20.08 6.63
CA GLY A 570 -8.52 20.27 7.83
C GLY A 570 -9.07 21.32 8.80
N ILE A 571 -10.38 21.45 8.98
CA ILE A 571 -10.95 22.50 9.84
C ILE A 571 -10.68 22.14 11.31
N VAL A 572 -10.01 23.04 12.04
CA VAL A 572 -9.64 22.85 13.44
C VAL A 572 -10.17 24.00 14.27
N LYS A 573 -10.87 23.66 15.36
CA LYS A 573 -11.23 24.62 16.41
C LYS A 573 -10.63 24.21 17.73
N SER A 574 -10.05 25.17 18.45
CA SER A 574 -9.64 25.02 19.84
C SER A 574 -10.60 25.79 20.72
N ASP A 575 -11.25 25.11 21.66
CA ASP A 575 -12.22 25.71 22.58
C ASP A 575 -13.27 26.56 21.83
N GLY A 576 -13.77 26.02 20.70
CA GLY A 576 -14.74 26.66 19.82
C GLY A 576 -14.18 27.74 18.87
N THR A 577 -12.89 28.09 18.94
CA THR A 577 -12.26 29.12 18.10
C THR A 577 -11.42 28.50 16.97
N PRO A 578 -11.53 28.96 15.71
CA PRO A 578 -10.67 28.49 14.62
C PRO A 578 -9.17 28.58 14.95
N SER A 579 -8.39 27.59 14.54
CA SER A 579 -6.94 27.50 14.77
C SER A 579 -6.14 27.72 13.49
N ASN A 580 -4.99 28.40 13.58
CA ASN A 580 -3.99 28.43 12.50
C ASN A 580 -3.06 27.22 12.53
N GLN A 581 -3.12 26.41 13.59
CA GLN A 581 -2.27 25.24 13.76
C GLN A 581 -3.01 23.98 13.28
N PRO A 582 -2.30 23.01 12.69
CA PRO A 582 -2.83 21.67 12.45
C PRO A 582 -3.33 21.00 13.74
N ALA A 583 -4.13 19.94 13.61
CA ALA A 583 -4.74 19.25 14.76
C ALA A 583 -3.70 18.79 15.79
N GLY A 584 -2.66 18.06 15.35
CA GLY A 584 -1.63 17.52 16.24
C GLY A 584 -0.74 18.57 16.92
N LEU A 585 -0.86 19.85 16.56
CA LEU A 585 -0.13 20.99 17.14
C LEU A 585 -1.06 21.96 17.88
N THR A 586 -2.37 21.74 17.83
CA THR A 586 -3.36 22.57 18.53
C THR A 586 -3.55 22.05 19.94
N THR A 587 -3.43 22.92 20.94
CA THR A 587 -3.64 22.60 22.35
C THR A 587 -5.04 23.03 22.79
N GLY A 588 -5.66 22.32 23.74
CA GLY A 588 -6.98 22.67 24.27
C GLY A 588 -8.04 21.63 23.91
N HIS A 589 -9.32 21.97 24.01
CA HIS A 589 -10.37 21.10 23.48
C HIS A 589 -10.42 21.22 21.96
N VAL A 590 -9.83 20.24 21.27
CA VAL A 590 -9.70 20.26 19.81
C VAL A 590 -10.92 19.61 19.15
N GLU A 591 -11.65 20.40 18.35
CA GLU A 591 -12.71 19.93 17.48
C GLU A 591 -12.17 19.84 16.04
N LEU A 592 -12.40 18.69 15.39
CA LEU A 592 -11.96 18.41 14.02
C LEU A 592 -13.18 18.31 13.12
N LEU A 593 -13.15 19.00 11.97
CA LEU A 593 -14.26 19.06 11.04
C LEU A 593 -13.74 19.01 9.60
N SER A 594 -14.55 18.48 8.69
CA SER A 594 -14.33 18.62 7.26
C SER A 594 -15.65 18.93 6.56
N ASN A 595 -15.59 19.74 5.51
CA ASN A 595 -16.74 20.23 4.76
C ASN A 595 -16.50 19.97 3.27
N THR A 596 -17.32 19.12 2.67
CA THR A 596 -17.27 18.79 1.24
C THR A 596 -18.40 19.47 0.51
N VAL A 597 -18.11 20.10 -0.62
CA VAL A 597 -19.07 20.83 -1.44
C VAL A 597 -18.88 20.42 -2.91
N GLU A 598 -19.97 20.01 -3.55
CA GLU A 598 -20.02 19.85 -5.01
C GLU A 598 -20.74 21.05 -5.63
N LEU A 599 -20.10 21.67 -6.61
CA LEU A 599 -20.58 22.86 -7.31
C LEU A 599 -20.80 22.54 -8.78
N LEU A 600 -21.99 22.86 -9.30
CA LEU A 600 -22.26 22.84 -10.74
C LEU A 600 -22.71 24.23 -11.18
N ASN A 601 -21.98 24.85 -12.11
CA ASN A 601 -22.21 26.22 -12.57
C ASN A 601 -22.30 27.22 -11.40
N ASN A 602 -21.37 27.11 -10.45
CA ASN A 602 -21.30 27.91 -9.22
C ASN A 602 -22.50 27.75 -8.26
N GLN A 603 -23.33 26.73 -8.45
CA GLN A 603 -24.40 26.39 -7.52
C GLN A 603 -23.99 25.19 -6.68
N VAL A 604 -24.15 25.28 -5.36
CA VAL A 604 -23.98 24.13 -4.46
C VAL A 604 -25.10 23.13 -4.75
N ILE A 605 -24.71 21.93 -5.17
CA ILE A 605 -25.65 20.82 -5.46
C ILE A 605 -25.51 19.67 -4.46
N PHE A 606 -24.41 19.61 -3.72
CA PHE A 606 -24.21 18.68 -2.63
C PHE A 606 -23.33 19.32 -1.55
N GLU A 607 -23.66 19.09 -0.28
CA GLU A 607 -22.81 19.49 0.84
C GLU A 607 -22.91 18.47 1.99
N LEU A 608 -21.74 18.01 2.45
CA LEU A 608 -21.58 17.00 3.50
C LEU A 608 -20.57 17.48 4.55
N HIS A 609 -20.95 17.46 5.82
CA HIS A 609 -20.09 17.81 6.95
C HIS A 609 -19.73 16.55 7.73
N ILE A 610 -18.45 16.35 8.03
CA ILE A 610 -17.98 15.18 8.81
C ILE A 610 -17.21 15.69 10.03
N PRO A 611 -17.51 15.21 11.25
CA PRO A 611 -16.84 15.65 12.48
C PRO A 611 -15.48 14.98 12.66
N THR A 612 -14.63 15.12 11.64
CA THR A 612 -13.24 14.67 11.60
C THR A 612 -12.52 15.39 10.46
N ASN A 613 -11.19 15.36 10.48
CA ASN A 613 -10.40 15.81 9.35
C ASN A 613 -10.27 14.70 8.29
N ASN A 614 -10.40 15.07 7.03
CA ASN A 614 -10.20 14.19 5.87
C ASN A 614 -9.16 14.81 4.94
N TYR A 615 -8.25 13.97 4.44
CA TYR A 615 -7.11 14.42 3.65
C TYR A 615 -7.51 14.77 2.20
N ARG A 616 -8.20 13.84 1.51
CA ARG A 616 -8.72 13.94 0.13
C ARG A 616 -10.16 13.46 0.03
N VAL A 617 -10.84 13.87 -1.05
CA VAL A 617 -12.12 13.32 -1.44
C VAL A 617 -12.17 13.07 -2.94
N GLU A 618 -12.55 11.87 -3.33
CA GLU A 618 -12.70 11.50 -4.74
C GLU A 618 -14.14 11.06 -5.01
N LYS A 619 -14.77 11.60 -6.05
CA LYS A 619 -16.11 11.21 -6.48
C LYS A 619 -16.02 10.13 -7.55
N MET A 620 -16.47 8.92 -7.23
CA MET A 620 -16.28 7.76 -8.08
C MET A 620 -17.53 6.87 -8.14
N ASP A 621 -17.85 6.36 -9.32
CA ASP A 621 -18.77 5.23 -9.47
C ASP A 621 -18.10 3.98 -8.86
N PRO A 622 -18.72 3.31 -7.87
CA PRO A 622 -18.15 2.11 -7.26
C PRO A 622 -17.93 0.97 -8.27
N TYR A 623 -18.72 0.90 -9.35
CA TYR A 623 -18.67 -0.16 -10.36
C TYR A 623 -17.90 0.19 -11.64
N ALA A 624 -17.46 1.44 -11.79
CA ALA A 624 -16.62 1.82 -12.93
C ALA A 624 -15.30 1.03 -12.94
N GLY A 625 -15.06 0.34 -14.06
CA GLY A 625 -13.84 -0.43 -14.31
C GLY A 625 -13.74 -1.78 -13.57
N VAL A 626 -14.82 -2.25 -12.94
CA VAL A 626 -14.78 -3.49 -12.14
C VAL A 626 -14.45 -4.70 -13.00
N ASN A 627 -13.39 -5.41 -12.62
CA ASN A 627 -12.99 -6.68 -13.22
C ASN A 627 -12.31 -7.57 -12.17
N TYR A 628 -13.12 -8.31 -11.41
CA TYR A 628 -12.61 -9.17 -10.35
C TYR A 628 -11.92 -10.41 -10.93
N THR A 629 -10.73 -10.72 -10.39
CA THR A 629 -9.99 -11.93 -10.76
C THR A 629 -9.41 -12.64 -9.54
N MET A 630 -9.46 -13.98 -9.54
CA MET A 630 -8.86 -14.84 -8.51
C MET A 630 -7.33 -14.98 -8.66
N GLN A 631 -6.64 -13.94 -9.17
CA GLN A 631 -5.19 -13.97 -9.29
C GLN A 631 -4.51 -13.70 -7.93
N GLY A 632 -3.37 -14.36 -7.70
CA GLY A 632 -2.55 -14.10 -6.52
C GLY A 632 -1.92 -12.71 -6.54
N ALA A 633 -1.87 -12.07 -5.39
CA ALA A 633 -1.26 -10.75 -5.24
C ALA A 633 0.25 -10.79 -5.57
N LYS A 634 0.75 -9.74 -6.23
CA LYS A 634 2.18 -9.56 -6.51
C LYS A 634 2.81 -8.69 -5.44
N GLN A 635 3.99 -9.06 -4.96
CA GLN A 635 4.85 -8.20 -4.14
C GLN A 635 5.98 -7.69 -5.02
N LEU A 636 6.04 -6.38 -5.22
CA LEU A 636 6.91 -5.71 -6.19
C LEU A 636 7.75 -4.63 -5.49
N GLY A 637 8.88 -4.26 -6.09
CA GLY A 637 9.80 -3.28 -5.52
C GLY A 637 10.62 -3.83 -4.35
N THR A 638 11.15 -2.92 -3.52
CA THR A 638 12.01 -3.23 -2.36
C THR A 638 11.97 -2.07 -1.38
N LEU A 639 12.19 -2.36 -0.09
CA LEU A 639 12.40 -1.31 0.92
C LEU A 639 13.87 -0.88 1.01
N ASP A 640 14.73 -1.49 0.19
CA ASP A 640 16.18 -1.35 0.16
C ASP A 640 16.87 -1.78 1.47
N PHE A 641 18.19 -1.93 1.40
CA PHE A 641 19.00 -2.28 2.55
C PHE A 641 18.96 -1.16 3.60
N THR A 642 18.79 -1.53 4.87
CA THR A 642 19.00 -0.60 5.97
C THR A 642 20.49 -0.54 6.29
N ASP A 643 21.12 0.62 6.15
CA ASP A 643 22.54 0.79 6.49
C ASP A 643 22.79 0.66 8.00
N PRO A 644 23.73 -0.21 8.44
CA PRO A 644 24.23 -0.17 9.81
C PRO A 644 25.13 1.04 9.98
N GLU A 645 25.03 1.68 11.15
CA GLU A 645 25.94 2.76 11.54
C GLU A 645 27.36 2.23 11.74
N GLU A 646 27.47 1.04 12.35
CA GLU A 646 28.74 0.44 12.70
C GLU A 646 28.69 -1.08 12.53
N ARG A 647 29.79 -1.67 12.08
CA ARG A 647 29.99 -3.13 12.07
C ARG A 647 31.16 -3.50 12.97
N LYS A 648 30.87 -4.12 14.10
CA LYS A 648 31.89 -4.60 15.07
C LYS A 648 32.24 -6.06 14.79
N GLN A 649 33.52 -6.40 14.92
CA GLN A 649 34.01 -7.78 14.89
C GLN A 649 34.38 -8.20 16.32
N GLY A 650 33.88 -9.35 16.79
CA GLY A 650 34.16 -9.82 18.13
C GLY A 650 33.15 -10.83 18.67
N PHE A 651 33.49 -11.43 19.82
CA PHE A 651 32.58 -12.31 20.55
C PHE A 651 31.68 -11.51 21.47
N ILE A 652 30.41 -11.93 21.58
CA ILE A 652 29.54 -11.43 22.62
C ILE A 652 29.85 -12.17 23.92
N THR A 653 30.30 -11.45 24.94
CA THR A 653 30.60 -12.00 26.27
C THR A 653 29.40 -11.94 27.21
N ASN A 654 28.51 -10.95 27.02
CA ASN A 654 27.27 -10.82 27.79
C ASN A 654 26.16 -11.68 27.18
N THR A 655 25.97 -12.89 27.71
CA THR A 655 25.03 -13.88 27.19
C THR A 655 23.76 -14.01 28.03
N GLU A 656 23.71 -13.41 29.22
CA GLU A 656 22.55 -13.49 30.11
C GLU A 656 21.45 -12.51 29.66
N VAL A 657 20.22 -13.01 29.58
CA VAL A 657 19.06 -12.21 29.20
C VAL A 657 18.65 -11.30 30.34
N ASP A 658 18.61 -9.99 30.09
CA ASP A 658 18.25 -8.97 31.09
C ASP A 658 16.75 -8.64 31.00
N GLN A 659 15.92 -9.47 31.64
CA GLN A 659 14.45 -9.33 31.62
C GLN A 659 13.98 -8.01 32.24
N ASP A 660 14.70 -7.50 33.24
CA ASP A 660 14.37 -6.25 33.91
C ASP A 660 14.59 -5.05 32.98
N PHE A 661 15.67 -5.04 32.21
CA PHE A 661 15.91 -4.03 31.17
C PHE A 661 14.81 -4.05 30.10
N LEU A 662 14.50 -5.23 29.55
CA LEU A 662 13.48 -5.37 28.50
C LEU A 662 12.11 -4.89 28.97
N LYS A 663 11.72 -5.22 30.22
CA LYS A 663 10.45 -4.79 30.80
C LYS A 663 10.43 -3.30 31.14
N ARG A 664 11.53 -2.74 31.64
CA ARG A 664 11.61 -1.30 32.03
C ARG A 664 11.49 -0.37 30.82
N HIS A 665 12.01 -0.78 29.67
CA HIS A 665 11.98 -0.01 28.43
C HIS A 665 10.89 -0.48 27.45
N ASP A 666 9.95 -1.32 27.89
CA ASP A 666 8.84 -1.84 27.08
C ASP A 666 9.30 -2.38 25.70
N ILE A 667 10.41 -3.13 25.70
CA ILE A 667 11.06 -3.59 24.47
C ILE A 667 10.18 -4.62 23.77
N THR A 668 9.87 -4.35 22.51
CA THR A 668 9.16 -5.28 21.62
C THR A 668 9.96 -5.53 20.35
N LEU A 669 9.88 -6.78 19.87
CA LEU A 669 10.52 -7.23 18.63
C LEU A 669 9.48 -7.98 17.81
N LYS A 670 9.25 -7.52 16.58
CA LYS A 670 8.34 -8.15 15.61
C LYS A 670 9.12 -8.51 14.36
N ASN A 671 9.00 -9.76 13.93
CA ASN A 671 9.57 -10.23 12.67
C ASN A 671 8.46 -10.16 11.62
N GLU A 672 8.50 -9.17 10.75
CA GLU A 672 7.60 -9.07 9.59
C GLU A 672 8.21 -9.82 8.41
N GLU A 673 7.47 -9.96 7.31
CA GLU A 673 7.95 -10.69 6.13
C GLU A 673 9.23 -10.09 5.55
N ASP A 674 9.33 -8.77 5.50
CA ASP A 674 10.40 -8.01 4.84
C ASP A 674 11.36 -7.29 5.82
N ARG A 675 11.09 -7.27 7.13
CA ARG A 675 11.88 -6.50 8.10
C ARG A 675 11.79 -7.01 9.54
N LEU A 676 12.75 -6.61 10.36
CA LEU A 676 12.67 -6.63 11.82
C LEU A 676 12.17 -5.26 12.31
N VAL A 677 11.19 -5.26 13.20
CA VAL A 677 10.69 -4.06 13.87
C VAL A 677 11.08 -4.13 15.34
N PHE A 678 11.82 -3.11 15.78
CA PHE A 678 12.15 -2.88 17.18
C PHE A 678 11.37 -1.68 17.69
N SER A 679 10.72 -1.80 18.85
CA SER A 679 10.17 -0.65 19.56
C SER A 679 10.56 -0.68 21.03
N GLY A 680 10.67 0.50 21.64
CA GLY A 680 10.96 0.66 23.06
C GLY A 680 10.76 2.10 23.53
N ARG A 681 10.80 2.30 24.84
CA ARG A 681 10.59 3.60 25.49
C ARG A 681 11.89 4.12 26.12
N PHE A 682 12.31 5.30 25.71
CA PHE A 682 13.61 5.90 26.08
C PHE A 682 13.51 7.41 26.31
N HIS A 683 14.46 7.99 27.02
CA HIS A 683 14.50 9.44 27.25
C HIS A 683 15.27 10.15 26.14
N ARG A 684 14.91 11.41 25.89
CA ARG A 684 15.70 12.31 25.05
C ARG A 684 17.14 12.32 25.58
N GLU A 685 18.12 12.19 24.70
CA GLU A 685 19.56 11.96 24.97
C GLU A 685 20.02 10.49 25.16
N ASP A 686 19.12 9.52 25.33
CA ASP A 686 19.55 8.12 25.39
C ASP A 686 20.16 7.67 24.06
N ASN A 687 21.34 7.06 24.12
CA ASN A 687 21.95 6.43 22.96
C ASN A 687 21.53 4.97 22.87
N VAL A 688 20.71 4.66 21.87
CA VAL A 688 20.10 3.35 21.67
C VAL A 688 20.46 2.80 20.30
N ARG A 689 20.97 1.57 20.25
CA ARG A 689 21.29 0.85 19.00
C ARG A 689 20.75 -0.57 19.04
N VAL A 690 20.21 -1.03 17.92
CA VAL A 690 19.86 -2.45 17.73
C VAL A 690 21.08 -3.15 17.12
N GLY A 691 21.56 -4.20 17.78
CA GLY A 691 22.67 -5.04 17.31
C GLY A 691 22.18 -6.35 16.72
N LEU A 692 22.53 -6.61 15.46
CA LEU A 692 22.29 -7.90 14.80
C LEU A 692 23.60 -8.68 14.75
N TYR A 693 23.71 -9.72 15.59
CA TYR A 693 24.89 -10.54 15.71
C TYR A 693 24.75 -11.84 14.90
N ARG A 694 25.78 -12.14 14.09
CA ARG A 694 25.94 -13.38 13.34
C ARG A 694 27.40 -13.59 12.94
N ASN A 695 27.88 -14.83 13.04
CA ASN A 695 29.20 -15.25 12.53
C ASN A 695 30.35 -14.30 12.95
N PHE A 696 30.46 -13.97 14.24
CA PHE A 696 31.52 -13.11 14.78
C PHE A 696 31.44 -11.61 14.40
N TYR A 697 30.33 -11.18 13.80
CA TYR A 697 30.06 -9.77 13.48
C TYR A 697 28.76 -9.29 14.11
N THR A 698 28.76 -8.05 14.58
CA THR A 698 27.56 -7.32 15.02
C THR A 698 27.36 -6.10 14.13
N ASN A 699 26.23 -6.05 13.42
CA ASN A 699 25.78 -4.84 12.73
C ASN A 699 24.95 -4.01 13.71
N LEU A 700 25.36 -2.78 14.01
CA LEU A 700 24.69 -1.87 14.92
C LEU A 700 23.91 -0.83 14.14
N TYR A 701 22.63 -0.69 14.47
CA TYR A 701 21.69 0.23 13.84
C TYR A 701 21.26 1.28 14.85
N GLN A 702 21.56 2.55 14.58
CA GLN A 702 21.15 3.65 15.44
C GLN A 702 19.62 3.78 15.48
N VAL A 703 19.09 3.94 16.69
CA VAL A 703 17.70 4.30 16.96
C VAL A 703 17.69 5.77 17.37
N PRO A 704 17.17 6.68 16.52
CA PRO A 704 17.11 8.09 16.87
C PRO A 704 16.09 8.30 18.00
N VAL A 705 16.56 8.67 19.18
CA VAL A 705 15.71 9.02 20.34
C VAL A 705 15.51 10.54 20.39
N SER A 706 14.84 11.06 19.36
CA SER A 706 14.48 12.48 19.30
C SER A 706 13.08 12.65 18.74
N LYS A 707 12.38 13.69 19.22
CA LYS A 707 11.25 14.25 18.46
C LYS A 707 11.87 15.29 17.54
N HIS A 708 12.05 14.99 16.26
CA HIS A 708 12.16 16.06 15.27
C HIS A 708 10.91 16.93 15.43
N PRO A 709 11.04 18.27 15.58
CA PRO A 709 9.87 19.11 15.70
C PRO A 709 9.12 19.06 14.37
N TYR A 710 8.00 18.34 14.35
CA TYR A 710 7.07 18.41 13.22
C TYR A 710 6.28 19.70 13.36
N THR A 711 6.50 20.62 12.44
CA THR A 711 5.86 21.94 12.39
C THR A 711 4.59 21.96 11.54
N ALA A 712 4.36 20.89 10.75
CA ALA A 712 3.11 20.64 10.07
C ALA A 712 2.84 19.13 10.00
N LEU A 713 1.88 18.66 10.81
CA LEU A 713 1.41 17.28 10.73
C LEU A 713 0.16 17.22 9.88
N CYS A 714 0.28 16.67 8.68
CA CYS A 714 -0.89 16.34 7.84
C CYS A 714 -1.69 15.16 8.39
N VAL A 715 -1.05 14.34 9.25
CA VAL A 715 -1.69 13.24 9.96
C VAL A 715 -1.34 13.31 11.44
N ASP A 716 -2.37 13.27 12.29
CA ASP A 716 -2.16 13.14 13.73
C ASP A 716 -1.83 11.68 14.10
N VAL A 717 -0.63 11.49 14.64
CA VAL A 717 -0.09 10.18 15.03
C VAL A 717 0.45 10.14 16.47
N PHE A 718 0.46 11.26 17.20
CA PHE A 718 1.08 11.36 18.53
C PHE A 718 0.03 11.30 19.64
N SER A 719 0.37 10.68 20.77
CA SER A 719 -0.43 10.71 22.01
C SER A 719 0.21 11.63 23.05
N GLU A 720 -0.59 12.34 23.85
CA GLU A 720 -0.12 13.25 24.92
C GLU A 720 0.82 12.57 25.95
N ASP A 721 0.69 11.25 26.16
CA ASP A 721 1.49 10.45 27.11
C ASP A 721 3.00 10.39 26.80
N GLU A 722 3.42 10.64 25.56
CA GLU A 722 4.83 10.57 25.14
C GLU A 722 5.73 11.65 25.77
N ASN A 723 5.16 12.66 26.41
CA ASN A 723 5.90 13.83 26.87
C ASN A 723 6.35 13.76 28.34
N GLN A 724 5.77 12.87 29.17
CA GLN A 724 6.08 12.82 30.62
C GLN A 724 6.88 11.57 31.05
N ASN A 725 6.81 10.45 30.32
CA ASN A 725 7.36 9.15 30.76
C ASN A 725 8.39 8.52 29.79
N GLY A 726 9.01 9.32 28.93
CA GLY A 726 9.89 8.85 27.84
C GLY A 726 9.18 8.76 26.49
N ILE A 727 9.96 8.71 25.42
CA ILE A 727 9.54 8.69 24.02
C ILE A 727 9.50 7.23 23.55
N ASN A 728 8.36 6.82 22.97
CA ASN A 728 8.27 5.56 22.25
C ASN A 728 8.97 5.71 20.90
N VAL A 729 10.04 4.95 20.68
CA VAL A 729 10.78 4.93 19.43
C VAL A 729 10.58 3.61 18.72
N THR A 730 10.56 3.65 17.39
CA THR A 730 10.52 2.45 16.56
C THR A 730 11.63 2.51 15.52
N LYS A 731 12.35 1.40 15.36
CA LYS A 731 13.35 1.21 14.32
C LYS A 731 12.95 0.04 13.43
N TYR A 732 12.94 0.30 12.14
CA TYR A 732 12.75 -0.69 11.09
C TYR A 732 14.13 -1.09 10.53
N ILE A 733 14.38 -2.40 10.42
CA ILE A 733 15.60 -2.96 9.82
C ILE A 733 15.16 -3.95 8.73
N ASN A 734 15.31 -3.56 7.48
CA ASN A 734 14.88 -4.35 6.34
C ASN A 734 15.74 -5.62 6.21
N LYS A 735 15.12 -6.70 5.72
CA LYS A 735 15.79 -7.98 5.44
C LYS A 735 16.56 -7.98 4.13
N ASP A 736 16.29 -7.01 3.26
CA ASP A 736 17.16 -6.74 2.11
C ASP A 736 18.62 -6.71 2.57
N GLY A 737 19.52 -7.38 1.86
CA GLY A 737 20.94 -7.55 2.25
C GLY A 737 21.24 -8.47 3.45
N LEU A 738 20.24 -8.90 4.23
CA LEU A 738 20.41 -9.84 5.35
C LEU A 738 20.06 -11.28 4.94
N ARG A 739 20.77 -12.28 5.46
CA ARG A 739 20.50 -13.71 5.20
C ARG A 739 20.72 -14.53 6.46
N GLY A 740 19.93 -15.58 6.67
CA GLY A 740 20.10 -16.51 7.80
C GLY A 740 19.57 -15.99 9.13
N ASN A 741 20.06 -16.56 10.24
CA ASN A 741 19.61 -16.22 11.59
C ASN A 741 20.50 -15.12 12.20
N TYR A 742 19.87 -14.10 12.78
CA TYR A 742 20.55 -13.03 13.50
C TYR A 742 20.04 -12.94 14.93
N SER A 743 20.97 -12.97 15.88
CA SER A 743 20.67 -12.73 17.30
C SER A 743 20.52 -11.24 17.53
N VAL A 744 19.47 -10.85 18.25
CA VAL A 744 19.12 -9.46 18.49
C VAL A 744 19.65 -9.02 19.85
N TYR A 745 20.40 -7.93 19.87
CA TYR A 745 20.94 -7.27 21.05
C TYR A 745 20.53 -5.81 21.06
N ILE A 746 20.45 -5.20 22.26
CA ILE A 746 20.22 -3.76 22.39
C ILE A 746 21.45 -3.15 23.05
N GLU A 747 22.09 -2.20 22.39
CA GLU A 747 23.12 -1.37 23.01
C GLU A 747 22.45 -0.11 23.56
N TYR A 748 22.55 0.12 24.87
CA TYR A 748 21.94 1.25 25.57
C TYR A 748 23.02 1.96 26.38
N ASN A 749 23.27 3.24 26.06
CA ASN A 749 24.29 4.08 26.70
C ASN A 749 25.66 3.39 26.84
N GLY A 750 26.08 2.69 25.77
CA GLY A 750 27.36 1.99 25.67
C GLY A 750 27.41 0.58 26.29
N LYS A 751 26.34 0.12 26.93
CA LYS A 751 26.23 -1.25 27.46
C LYS A 751 25.36 -2.12 26.55
N LEU A 752 25.82 -3.34 26.26
CA LEU A 752 25.09 -4.31 25.45
C LEU A 752 24.20 -5.22 26.31
N TYR A 753 22.93 -5.33 25.94
CA TYR A 753 21.91 -6.13 26.61
C TYR A 753 21.43 -7.26 25.69
N ASN A 754 21.39 -8.48 26.23
CA ASN A 754 20.88 -9.64 25.50
C ASN A 754 19.36 -9.70 25.60
N THR A 755 18.68 -9.81 24.44
CA THR A 755 17.23 -9.99 24.37
C THR A 755 16.80 -11.46 24.53
N GLY A 756 17.73 -12.41 24.38
CA GLY A 756 17.44 -13.84 24.26
C GLY A 756 16.81 -14.25 22.93
N LYS A 757 16.53 -13.27 22.05
CA LYS A 757 15.76 -13.47 20.82
C LYS A 757 16.62 -13.40 19.56
N TYR A 758 16.21 -14.16 18.55
CA TYR A 758 16.77 -14.11 17.21
C TYR A 758 15.66 -14.07 16.17
N PHE A 759 15.93 -13.56 14.97
CA PHE A 759 15.02 -13.64 13.84
C PHE A 759 15.70 -14.27 12.62
N ASN A 760 14.87 -14.72 11.69
CA ASN A 760 15.29 -15.33 10.44
C ASN A 760 15.07 -14.34 9.29
N ALA A 761 16.16 -14.00 8.58
CA ALA A 761 16.19 -13.11 7.43
C ALA A 761 16.16 -13.90 6.10
N LYS A 762 15.32 -14.93 5.99
CA LYS A 762 15.08 -15.63 4.72
C LYS A 762 14.11 -14.88 3.84
#